data_AF-A0AAD5L080-F1
#
_entry.id   AF-A0AAD5L080-F1
#
_cell.length_a   1.000
_cell.length_b   1.000
_cell.length_c   1.000
_cell.angle_alpha   90.00
_cell.angle_beta   90.00
_cell.angle_gamma   90.00
#
_symmetry.space_group_name_H-M   'P 1'
#
loop_
_entity.id
_entity.type
_entity.pdbx_description
1 polymer ?
#
loop_
_entity_poly.entity_id
_entity_poly.type
_entity_poly.pdbx_seq_one_letter_code
_entity_poly.pdbx_strand_id
1 'polypeptide(L)'
;MNSLRLALILVFTFYSPVSGSTEGFDPCCSFPCQNQGVCMSTSNHQDFTCDCTGLEYYGKTCETPYLGRRLKNWLRPSLATMHQLYTGWPWLWKIVNNVPFLHRAAMRYVYMSRGAAIDSPPRFNSGHDYITTESHFNTSYYARSLPPVPQHCPTPMGVAGHKELPDVNVLAERFFKRKEFIAEPHGTNILFAYYAQHFSHQFFRTDRARGAAFTKGNDGVDVSHIYGLDKGTQDALRSFSQGKMKVRMTDDGQQFPPLLRDAPGVHMIYPPHTPQEERVALGHALFSMQPGLFVMSTIWLREHNRICDILRAEHPSWDDERLYQTAKLIVLAENLKITIEEYVQHLSQYKIKLTYDPELLRDQPAFQFSNRIHVEFAHLYHWHPMAPDAITVDNSTYTLEQMSFSTKAVTKHGLASFVEAIATQPAGALSHSNHGAMLLDQFKDVVLQGRQLRLQSFNNYRMLFGMPKYTSFMELTGGDVDMSRQLQLLYGHIDALEFYPGMLLEKSEASVTPFTMVNIGGPYAVKGMMANPISSPQYWKPSTFGGEVGFNIVKTTTIRQLFCRNMEPGECGHIGFHLPEEQQSVSVASSKGNANHVPLLEPSPVAHYATHAGSDHSFSSKTFSPPAAGMTSTHYATNYRPLTVDDLDFVDCQQSASHTNNYCRLREAHPL
;
A
#
# COMPACT_ATOMS: atom_id res chain seq x y z
N MET A 1 69.48 54.75 1.30
CA MET A 1 69.86 53.46 0.72
C MET A 1 68.92 52.39 1.25
N ASN A 2 68.13 51.83 0.32
CA ASN A 2 67.52 50.49 0.31
C ASN A 2 66.44 50.10 1.35
N SER A 3 65.21 50.38 0.92
CA SER A 3 64.00 49.55 0.99
C SER A 3 64.23 48.05 1.21
N LEU A 4 63.58 47.46 2.21
CA LEU A 4 63.27 46.02 2.24
C LEU A 4 61.77 45.83 1.96
N ARG A 5 61.46 45.27 0.79
CA ARG A 5 60.14 44.81 0.38
C ARG A 5 59.98 43.34 0.76
N LEU A 6 58.76 43.00 1.22
CA LEU A 6 58.20 41.66 1.36
C LEU A 6 58.43 40.80 0.10
N ALA A 7 58.72 39.51 0.32
CA ALA A 7 58.48 38.46 -0.65
C ALA A 7 57.88 37.24 0.09
N LEU A 8 56.55 37.15 0.10
CA LEU A 8 55.84 35.90 0.37
C LEU A 8 55.85 35.09 -0.94
N ILE A 9 56.51 33.93 -0.93
CA ILE A 9 56.48 32.99 -2.05
C ILE A 9 55.18 32.20 -1.96
N LEU A 10 54.19 32.58 -2.77
CA LEU A 10 53.02 31.78 -3.11
C LEU A 10 53.44 30.76 -4.17
N VAL A 11 53.51 29.49 -3.79
CA VAL A 11 53.68 28.38 -4.72
C VAL A 11 52.35 28.21 -5.47
N PHE A 12 52.28 28.75 -6.68
CA PHE A 12 51.23 28.41 -7.65
C PHE A 12 51.57 27.06 -8.27
N THR A 13 50.94 25.99 -7.79
CA THR A 13 50.84 24.74 -8.54
C THR A 13 49.89 24.97 -9.71
N PHE A 14 50.46 25.20 -10.90
CA PHE A 14 49.73 25.12 -12.16
C PHE A 14 49.34 23.65 -12.41
N TYR A 15 48.14 23.27 -11.96
CA TYR A 15 47.45 22.13 -12.55
C TYR A 15 46.88 22.58 -13.89
N SER A 16 47.59 22.26 -14.98
CA SER A 16 46.96 22.20 -16.29
C SER A 16 45.81 21.19 -16.22
N PRO A 17 44.60 21.53 -16.69
CA PRO A 17 43.55 20.52 -16.82
C PRO A 17 44.02 19.58 -17.93
N VAL A 18 44.47 18.40 -17.55
CA VAL A 18 44.51 17.27 -18.47
C VAL A 18 43.08 17.09 -18.92
N SER A 19 42.83 17.41 -20.19
CA SER A 19 41.61 17.12 -20.93
C SER A 19 41.46 15.61 -21.05
N GLY A 20 41.13 14.95 -19.94
CA GLY A 20 40.50 13.64 -19.94
C GLY A 20 39.05 13.88 -20.29
N SER A 21 38.59 13.30 -21.40
CA SER A 21 37.18 13.21 -21.75
C SER A 21 36.40 12.58 -20.60
N THR A 22 35.81 13.41 -19.74
CA THR A 22 34.66 12.98 -18.95
C THR A 22 33.52 12.90 -19.97
N GLU A 23 33.10 11.70 -20.32
CA GLU A 23 31.82 11.53 -21.00
C GLU A 23 30.76 12.16 -20.08
N GLY A 24 30.28 13.35 -20.45
CA GLY A 24 29.23 14.04 -19.72
C GLY A 24 27.98 13.17 -19.73
N PHE A 25 27.50 12.77 -18.56
CA PHE A 25 26.19 12.15 -18.44
C PHE A 25 25.10 13.22 -18.60
N ASP A 26 23.89 12.81 -18.97
CA ASP A 26 22.78 13.74 -19.08
C ASP A 26 22.56 14.49 -17.75
N PRO A 27 22.63 15.83 -17.72
CA PRO A 27 22.46 16.61 -16.50
C PRO A 27 21.14 16.35 -15.77
N CYS A 28 20.07 15.96 -16.47
CA CYS A 28 18.79 15.63 -15.82
C CYS A 28 18.86 14.36 -14.96
N CYS A 29 19.86 13.49 -15.12
CA CYS A 29 20.10 12.34 -14.25
C CYS A 29 20.48 12.72 -12.82
N SER A 30 20.93 13.96 -12.59
CA SER A 30 21.19 14.49 -11.25
C SER A 30 19.94 15.03 -10.55
N PHE A 31 18.79 15.05 -11.25
CA PHE A 31 17.53 15.66 -10.79
C PHE A 31 17.72 17.11 -10.31
N PRO A 32 18.25 18.01 -11.17
CA PRO A 32 18.68 19.33 -10.72
C PRO A 32 17.51 20.25 -10.38
N CYS A 33 16.34 20.06 -10.99
CA CYS A 33 15.18 20.92 -10.79
C CYS A 33 14.47 20.63 -9.46
N GLN A 34 14.34 21.65 -8.63
CA GLN A 34 13.68 21.59 -7.33
C GLN A 34 12.21 22.01 -7.43
N ASN A 35 11.46 21.83 -6.33
CA ASN A 35 10.10 22.35 -6.16
C ASN A 35 9.13 21.94 -7.29
N GLN A 36 9.34 20.76 -7.87
CA GLN A 36 8.58 20.18 -8.99
C GLN A 36 8.83 20.82 -10.37
N GLY A 37 9.92 21.57 -10.53
CA GLY A 37 10.37 22.03 -11.84
C GLY A 37 10.68 20.88 -12.79
N VAL A 38 10.41 21.06 -14.08
CA VAL A 38 10.60 20.01 -15.10
C VAL A 38 11.97 20.18 -15.76
N CYS A 39 12.80 19.14 -15.70
CA CYS A 39 14.13 19.16 -16.32
C CYS A 39 14.04 18.85 -17.81
N MET A 40 14.68 19.68 -18.63
CA MET A 40 14.85 19.46 -20.06
C MET A 40 16.33 19.58 -20.42
N SER A 41 16.91 18.47 -20.88
CA SER A 41 18.30 18.39 -21.34
C SER A 41 18.45 19.10 -22.69
N THR A 42 19.58 19.76 -22.92
CA THR A 42 19.90 20.33 -24.25
C THR A 42 20.18 19.23 -25.26
N SER A 43 20.09 19.53 -26.56
CA SER A 43 20.26 18.54 -27.64
C SER A 43 21.62 17.82 -27.65
N ASN A 44 22.63 18.39 -27.01
CA ASN A 44 23.97 17.79 -26.85
C ASN A 44 24.19 17.14 -25.47
N HIS A 45 23.19 17.10 -24.60
CA HIS A 45 23.26 16.58 -23.22
C HIS A 45 24.38 17.18 -22.36
N GLN A 46 24.80 18.43 -22.64
CA GLN A 46 25.85 19.13 -21.90
C GLN A 46 25.30 20.15 -20.89
N ASP A 47 24.07 20.63 -21.08
CA ASP A 47 23.41 21.55 -20.17
C ASP A 47 21.92 21.19 -20.02
N PHE A 48 21.23 21.85 -19.11
CA PHE A 48 19.81 21.65 -18.85
C PHE A 48 19.10 22.97 -18.61
N THR A 49 17.79 22.93 -18.79
CA THR A 49 16.88 23.99 -18.36
C THR A 49 15.84 23.39 -17.42
N CYS A 50 15.45 24.16 -16.39
CA CYS A 50 14.32 23.81 -15.55
C CYS A 50 13.15 24.71 -15.91
N ASP A 51 12.03 24.11 -16.30
CA ASP A 51 10.77 24.84 -16.41
C ASP A 51 10.19 25.05 -15.01
N CYS A 52 10.21 26.31 -14.56
CA CYS A 52 9.63 26.74 -13.29
C CYS A 52 8.24 27.37 -13.46
N THR A 53 7.62 27.26 -14.63
CA THR A 53 6.33 27.89 -14.94
C THR A 53 5.23 27.41 -14.00
N GLY A 54 4.42 28.35 -13.50
CA GLY A 54 3.35 28.05 -12.55
C GLY A 54 3.82 27.72 -11.13
N LEU A 55 5.14 27.65 -10.89
CA LEU A 55 5.70 27.47 -9.56
C LEU A 55 5.84 28.82 -8.85
N GLU A 56 5.78 28.80 -7.53
CA GLU A 56 6.09 29.97 -6.71
C GLU A 56 7.61 30.17 -6.52
N TYR A 57 8.42 29.72 -7.49
CA TYR A 57 9.89 29.70 -7.49
C TYR A 57 10.47 30.06 -8.87
N TYR A 58 11.71 30.53 -8.90
CA TYR A 58 12.52 30.85 -10.08
C TYR A 58 14.01 30.50 -9.84
N GLY A 59 14.86 30.72 -10.84
CA GLY A 59 16.30 30.41 -10.78
C GLY A 59 16.68 29.30 -11.77
N LYS A 60 17.96 28.92 -11.82
CA LYS A 60 18.43 27.89 -12.77
C LYS A 60 17.81 26.52 -12.45
N THR A 61 17.53 26.26 -11.18
CA THR A 61 17.02 25.00 -10.66
C THR A 61 15.68 25.14 -9.94
N CYS A 62 14.95 26.24 -10.14
CA CYS A 62 13.72 26.57 -9.42
C CYS A 62 13.90 26.63 -7.89
N GLU A 63 15.07 27.09 -7.44
CA GLU A 63 15.52 27.10 -6.06
C GLU A 63 15.09 28.38 -5.31
N THR A 64 14.88 29.49 -6.02
CA THR A 64 14.66 30.79 -5.41
C THR A 64 13.17 31.11 -5.29
N PRO A 65 12.59 31.23 -4.08
CA PRO A 65 11.16 31.54 -3.93
C PRO A 65 10.86 33.00 -4.25
N TYR A 66 9.70 33.27 -4.86
CA TYR A 66 9.17 34.64 -4.94
C TYR A 66 8.82 35.18 -3.55
N LEU A 67 8.68 36.51 -3.41
CA LEU A 67 8.48 37.18 -2.11
C LEU A 67 7.31 36.59 -1.30
N GLY A 68 6.15 36.35 -1.93
CA GLY A 68 4.98 35.75 -1.28
C GLY A 68 5.26 34.33 -0.77
N ARG A 69 5.96 33.52 -1.56
CA ARG A 69 6.38 32.17 -1.14
C ARG A 69 7.45 32.20 -0.06
N ARG A 70 8.38 33.15 -0.12
CA ARG A 70 9.39 33.35 0.92
C ARG A 70 8.74 33.64 2.27
N LEU A 71 7.72 34.50 2.29
CA LEU A 71 6.93 34.77 3.50
C LEU A 71 6.15 33.53 3.97
N LYS A 72 5.50 32.82 3.04
CA LYS A 72 4.75 31.59 3.34
C LYS A 72 5.66 30.50 3.92
N ASN A 73 6.86 30.31 3.36
CA ASN A 73 7.85 29.36 3.87
C ASN A 73 8.36 29.76 5.26
N TRP A 74 8.47 31.05 5.54
CA TRP A 74 8.89 31.54 6.87
C TRP A 74 7.82 31.32 7.95
N LEU A 75 6.55 31.48 7.60
CA LEU A 75 5.42 31.27 8.53
C LEU A 75 5.00 29.80 8.67
N ARG A 76 5.25 28.97 7.64
CA ARG A 76 4.79 27.59 7.61
C ARG A 76 5.69 26.71 8.48
N PRO A 77 5.17 26.09 9.55
CA PRO A 77 5.93 25.12 10.34
C PRO A 77 6.32 23.91 9.49
N SER A 78 7.43 23.27 9.86
CA SER A 78 7.90 22.05 9.21
C SER A 78 6.86 20.92 9.35
N LEU A 79 6.87 19.95 8.44
CA LEU A 79 5.99 18.78 8.54
C LEU A 79 6.21 17.98 9.83
N ALA A 80 7.45 17.93 10.34
CA ALA A 80 7.76 17.30 11.62
C ALA A 80 7.13 18.06 12.79
N THR A 81 7.24 19.39 12.80
CA THR A 81 6.58 20.26 13.79
C THR A 81 5.06 20.10 13.74
N MET A 82 4.48 20.06 12.53
CA MET A 82 3.06 19.82 12.35
C MET A 82 2.64 18.42 12.81
N HIS A 83 3.46 17.39 12.56
CA HIS A 83 3.18 16.04 13.03
C HIS A 83 3.15 15.99 14.56
N GLN A 84 4.13 16.58 15.23
CA GLN A 84 4.15 16.72 16.70
C GLN A 84 2.95 17.53 17.22
N LEU A 85 2.52 18.56 16.47
CA LEU A 85 1.31 19.29 16.80
C LEU A 85 0.07 18.43 16.71
N TYR A 86 -0.09 17.65 15.64
CA TYR A 86 -1.25 16.80 15.46
C TYR A 86 -1.28 15.62 16.42
N THR A 87 -0.15 15.04 16.81
CA THR A 87 -0.10 13.90 17.74
C THR A 87 0.02 14.32 19.21
N GLY A 88 0.45 15.56 19.48
CA GLY A 88 0.61 16.14 20.81
C GLY A 88 -0.57 17.01 21.29
N TRP A 89 -0.37 17.68 22.43
CA TRP A 89 -1.29 18.64 23.05
C TRP A 89 -2.79 18.27 23.03
N PRO A 90 -3.21 17.16 23.69
CA PRO A 90 -4.60 16.69 23.66
C PRO A 90 -5.62 17.74 24.13
N TRP A 91 -5.26 18.62 25.07
CA TRP A 91 -6.13 19.68 25.58
C TRP A 91 -6.49 20.71 24.48
N LEU A 92 -5.52 21.07 23.62
CA LEU A 92 -5.72 22.03 22.53
C LEU A 92 -6.70 21.44 21.52
N TRP A 93 -6.46 20.19 21.12
CA TRP A 93 -7.33 19.50 20.16
C TRP A 93 -8.71 19.21 20.74
N LYS A 94 -8.84 18.97 22.05
CA LYS A 94 -10.14 18.89 22.70
C LYS A 94 -10.93 20.18 22.52
N ILE A 95 -10.30 21.36 22.58
CA ILE A 95 -10.97 22.62 22.30
C ILE A 95 -11.35 22.70 20.82
N VAL A 96 -10.39 22.49 19.92
CA VAL A 96 -10.62 22.58 18.46
C VAL A 96 -11.73 21.62 18.01
N ASN A 97 -11.77 20.40 18.51
CA ASN A 97 -12.75 19.38 18.15
C ASN A 97 -14.16 19.68 18.68
N ASN A 98 -14.28 20.35 19.84
CA ASN A 98 -15.58 20.66 20.44
C ASN A 98 -16.16 22.00 19.97
N VAL A 99 -15.36 22.84 19.31
CA VAL A 99 -15.81 24.12 18.74
C VAL A 99 -16.03 23.97 17.23
N PRO A 100 -17.29 23.91 16.74
CA PRO A 100 -17.58 23.48 15.36
C PRO A 100 -16.88 24.30 14.28
N PHE A 101 -16.81 25.63 14.41
CA PHE A 101 -16.17 26.46 13.38
C PHE A 101 -14.65 26.23 13.30
N LEU A 102 -13.99 26.00 14.44
CA LEU A 102 -12.56 25.67 14.49
C LEU A 102 -12.32 24.29 13.90
N HIS A 103 -13.14 23.32 14.29
CA HIS A 103 -13.06 21.95 13.79
C HIS A 103 -13.20 21.91 12.25
N ARG A 104 -14.24 22.56 11.73
CA ARG A 104 -14.50 22.62 10.27
C ARG A 104 -13.39 23.35 9.53
N ALA A 105 -12.84 24.44 10.09
CA ALA A 105 -11.71 25.14 9.49
C ALA A 105 -10.46 24.24 9.43
N ALA A 106 -10.17 23.51 10.51
CA ALA A 106 -9.04 22.58 10.56
C ALA A 106 -9.21 21.41 9.58
N MET A 107 -10.38 20.79 9.53
CA MET A 107 -10.67 19.70 8.57
C MET A 107 -10.61 20.17 7.12
N ARG A 108 -11.13 21.36 6.81
CA ARG A 108 -10.99 21.96 5.48
C ARG A 108 -9.53 22.15 5.11
N TYR A 109 -8.71 22.63 6.05
CA TYR A 109 -7.26 22.77 5.83
C TYR A 109 -6.60 21.41 5.60
N VAL A 110 -6.97 20.35 6.32
CA VAL A 110 -6.46 18.99 6.09
C VAL A 110 -6.77 18.53 4.67
N TYR A 111 -8.02 18.64 4.22
CA TYR A 111 -8.41 18.22 2.86
C TYR A 111 -7.68 19.00 1.78
N MET A 112 -7.64 20.33 1.89
CA MET A 112 -7.04 21.19 0.87
C MET A 112 -5.52 21.03 0.84
N SER A 113 -4.86 21.00 2.01
CA SER A 113 -3.40 20.90 2.07
C SER A 113 -2.86 19.54 1.62
N ARG A 114 -3.56 18.45 1.96
CA ARG A 114 -3.18 17.09 1.53
C ARG A 114 -3.60 16.83 0.08
N GLY A 115 -4.80 17.24 -0.31
CA GLY A 115 -5.30 17.08 -1.68
C GLY A 115 -4.49 17.86 -2.72
N ALA A 116 -4.01 19.07 -2.39
CA ALA A 116 -3.19 19.88 -3.28
C ALA A 116 -1.75 19.34 -3.48
N ALA A 117 -1.34 18.30 -2.74
CA ALA A 117 -0.03 17.67 -2.93
C ALA A 117 -0.04 16.59 -4.03
N ILE A 118 -1.22 16.23 -4.56
CA ILE A 118 -1.37 15.27 -5.66
C ILE A 118 -1.87 15.99 -6.90
N ASP A 119 -1.14 15.83 -8.01
CA ASP A 119 -1.51 16.42 -9.29
C ASP A 119 -2.83 15.82 -9.81
N SER A 120 -3.73 16.68 -10.26
CA SER A 120 -5.03 16.28 -10.80
C SER A 120 -5.42 17.27 -11.91
N PRO A 121 -5.34 16.88 -13.20
CA PRO A 121 -5.01 15.54 -13.72
C PRO A 121 -3.54 15.11 -13.45
N PRO A 122 -3.23 13.80 -13.47
CA PRO A 122 -1.86 13.33 -13.28
C PRO A 122 -0.95 13.73 -14.44
N ARG A 123 0.35 13.90 -14.16
CA ARG A 123 1.35 14.31 -15.16
C ARG A 123 2.01 13.15 -15.90
N PHE A 124 2.29 12.04 -15.20
CA PHE A 124 3.16 10.98 -15.67
C PHE A 124 2.54 9.60 -15.50
N ASN A 125 3.04 8.64 -16.27
CA ASN A 125 2.89 7.22 -16.00
C ASN A 125 4.21 6.48 -16.31
N SER A 126 4.27 5.16 -16.22
CA SER A 126 5.53 4.43 -16.47
C SER A 126 5.90 4.33 -17.96
N GLY A 127 4.98 4.61 -18.87
CA GLY A 127 5.23 4.68 -20.32
C GLY A 127 5.65 6.07 -20.81
N HIS A 128 5.30 7.12 -20.07
CA HIS A 128 5.56 8.52 -20.42
C HIS A 128 6.07 9.32 -19.21
N ASP A 129 7.30 9.80 -19.30
CA ASP A 129 7.98 10.67 -18.33
C ASP A 129 7.73 12.17 -18.55
N TYR A 130 6.85 12.50 -19.51
CA TYR A 130 6.33 13.83 -19.81
C TYR A 130 4.81 13.79 -19.99
N ILE A 131 4.17 14.97 -19.99
CA ILE A 131 2.72 15.10 -20.13
C ILE A 131 2.29 14.67 -21.54
N THR A 132 1.38 13.72 -21.63
CA THR A 132 0.74 13.29 -22.87
C THR A 132 -0.75 13.09 -22.68
N THR A 133 -1.52 13.19 -23.77
CA THR A 133 -2.95 12.82 -23.75
C THR A 133 -3.13 11.33 -23.43
N GLU A 134 -2.19 10.49 -23.87
CA GLU A 134 -2.17 9.05 -23.57
C GLU A 134 -2.05 8.81 -22.05
N SER A 135 -1.19 9.54 -21.34
CA SER A 135 -1.03 9.41 -19.89
C SER A 135 -2.30 9.76 -19.11
N HIS A 136 -3.10 10.68 -19.66
CA HIS A 136 -4.38 11.07 -19.09
C HIS A 136 -5.51 10.08 -19.37
N PHE A 137 -5.73 9.73 -20.64
CA PHE A 137 -6.90 8.93 -21.05
C PHE A 137 -6.70 7.42 -20.89
N ASN A 138 -5.47 6.92 -20.90
CA ASN A 138 -5.19 5.50 -20.69
C ASN A 138 -5.14 5.16 -19.19
N THR A 139 -6.32 4.87 -18.64
CA THR A 139 -6.50 4.50 -17.23
C THR A 139 -5.97 3.11 -16.88
N SER A 140 -5.54 2.30 -17.87
CA SER A 140 -4.88 1.01 -17.58
C SER A 140 -3.51 1.16 -16.93
N TYR A 141 -2.88 2.34 -17.01
CA TYR A 141 -1.63 2.61 -16.30
C TYR A 141 -1.93 3.11 -14.90
N TYR A 142 -1.07 2.79 -13.93
CA TYR A 142 -0.97 3.64 -12.74
C TYR A 142 -0.37 5.01 -13.11
N ALA A 143 -0.84 6.05 -12.45
CA ALA A 143 -0.21 7.37 -12.51
C ALA A 143 1.12 7.37 -11.74
N ARG A 144 1.94 8.41 -11.94
CA ARG A 144 3.15 8.67 -11.15
C ARG A 144 3.25 10.13 -10.74
N SER A 145 3.82 10.37 -9.56
CA SER A 145 4.07 11.72 -9.05
C SER A 145 5.47 12.22 -9.41
N LEU A 146 6.43 11.31 -9.58
CA LEU A 146 7.72 11.61 -10.20
C LEU A 146 7.84 10.84 -11.53
N PRO A 147 8.60 11.34 -12.52
CA PRO A 147 8.94 10.56 -13.70
C PRO A 147 9.91 9.42 -13.34
N PRO A 148 9.96 8.35 -14.14
CA PRO A 148 10.96 7.28 -13.98
C PRO A 148 12.40 7.81 -14.06
N VAL A 149 13.36 7.20 -13.35
CA VAL A 149 14.80 7.52 -13.51
C VAL A 149 15.21 7.26 -14.97
N PRO A 150 15.74 8.23 -15.74
CA PRO A 150 16.06 8.01 -17.16
C PRO A 150 16.99 6.81 -17.39
N GLN A 151 16.75 6.04 -18.45
CA GLN A 151 17.44 4.75 -18.68
C GLN A 151 18.94 4.92 -18.96
N HIS A 152 19.34 6.07 -19.50
CA HIS A 152 20.73 6.39 -19.84
C HIS A 152 21.52 6.99 -18.67
N CYS A 153 20.95 7.05 -17.47
CA CYS A 153 21.66 7.53 -16.29
C CYS A 153 22.80 6.58 -15.88
N PRO A 154 23.90 7.11 -15.31
CA PRO A 154 25.08 6.32 -15.00
C PRO A 154 24.87 5.33 -13.84
N THR A 155 23.84 5.51 -13.02
CA THR A 155 23.43 4.59 -11.96
C THR A 155 21.92 4.36 -11.99
N PRO A 156 21.40 3.26 -11.39
CA PRO A 156 19.97 3.01 -11.31
C PRO A 156 19.16 4.09 -10.58
N MET A 157 19.81 4.97 -9.81
CA MET A 157 19.20 6.06 -9.04
C MET A 157 19.62 7.44 -9.54
N GLY A 158 19.98 7.55 -10.82
CA GLY A 158 20.48 8.78 -11.43
C GLY A 158 22.00 8.82 -11.41
N VAL A 159 22.59 9.61 -10.51
CA VAL A 159 24.06 9.76 -10.39
C VAL A 159 24.66 9.24 -9.08
N ALA A 160 23.82 8.84 -8.12
CA ALA A 160 24.27 8.44 -6.79
C ALA A 160 24.26 6.92 -6.61
N GLY A 161 25.17 6.44 -5.75
CA GLY A 161 25.27 5.03 -5.39
C GLY A 161 26.07 4.20 -6.40
N HIS A 162 26.00 2.89 -6.24
CA HIS A 162 26.73 1.94 -7.08
C HIS A 162 26.04 1.74 -8.44
N LYS A 163 26.79 1.16 -9.40
CA LYS A 163 26.25 0.80 -10.72
C LYS A 163 25.16 -0.28 -10.67
N GLU A 164 25.19 -1.11 -9.62
CA GLU A 164 24.20 -2.14 -9.36
C GLU A 164 23.59 -1.90 -7.98
N LEU A 165 22.27 -2.03 -7.88
CA LEU A 165 21.56 -1.96 -6.61
C LEU A 165 21.84 -3.23 -5.77
N PRO A 166 21.69 -3.17 -4.43
CA PRO A 166 21.94 -4.31 -3.56
C PRO A 166 21.16 -5.56 -3.99
N ASP A 167 21.72 -6.74 -3.79
CA ASP A 167 20.97 -7.98 -3.99
C ASP A 167 19.73 -8.03 -3.09
N VAL A 168 18.58 -8.36 -3.69
CA VAL A 168 17.29 -8.31 -3.00
C VAL A 168 17.16 -9.36 -1.90
N ASN A 169 17.81 -10.53 -2.06
CA ASN A 169 17.83 -11.56 -1.02
C ASN A 169 18.70 -11.12 0.15
N VAL A 170 19.83 -10.47 -0.11
CA VAL A 170 20.67 -9.87 0.94
C VAL A 170 19.87 -8.83 1.72
N LEU A 171 19.14 -7.93 1.04
CA LEU A 171 18.28 -6.97 1.72
C LEU A 171 17.22 -7.68 2.59
N ALA A 172 16.47 -8.59 1.98
CA ALA A 172 15.35 -9.29 2.61
C ALA A 172 15.79 -10.06 3.87
N GLU A 173 16.80 -10.93 3.76
CA GLU A 173 17.27 -11.78 4.86
C GLU A 173 17.95 -10.99 5.97
N ARG A 174 18.72 -9.94 5.62
CA ARG A 174 19.53 -9.21 6.59
C ARG A 174 18.74 -8.17 7.37
N PHE A 175 17.86 -7.43 6.69
CA PHE A 175 17.20 -6.28 7.28
C PHE A 175 15.70 -6.49 7.50
N PHE A 176 15.00 -7.26 6.67
CA PHE A 176 13.53 -7.24 6.66
C PHE A 176 12.85 -8.48 7.22
N LYS A 177 13.49 -9.65 7.13
CA LYS A 177 12.98 -10.90 7.69
C LYS A 177 12.77 -10.79 9.19
N ARG A 178 11.59 -11.23 9.64
CA ARG A 178 11.22 -11.29 11.05
C ARG A 178 12.14 -12.26 11.78
N LYS A 179 12.77 -11.77 12.84
CA LYS A 179 13.50 -12.59 13.82
C LYS A 179 12.63 -12.87 15.05
N GLU A 180 11.96 -11.82 15.50
CA GLU A 180 10.98 -11.82 16.57
C GLU A 180 9.81 -10.93 16.13
N PHE A 181 8.59 -11.27 16.55
CA PHE A 181 7.43 -10.46 16.24
C PHE A 181 7.48 -9.14 16.99
N ILE A 182 7.59 -8.04 16.25
CA ILE A 182 7.54 -6.69 16.81
C ILE A 182 6.09 -6.21 16.72
N ALA A 183 5.38 -6.20 17.84
CA ALA A 183 4.01 -5.70 17.92
C ALA A 183 3.95 -4.19 17.63
N GLU A 184 2.86 -3.74 17.03
CA GLU A 184 2.62 -2.34 16.76
C GLU A 184 2.38 -1.55 18.08
N PRO A 185 3.15 -0.49 18.36
CA PRO A 185 3.19 0.13 19.69
C PRO A 185 1.95 0.97 20.05
N HIS A 186 1.11 1.34 19.10
CA HIS A 186 -0.12 2.13 19.33
C HIS A 186 -1.35 1.25 19.55
N GLY A 187 -1.15 -0.05 19.77
CA GLY A 187 -2.22 -1.01 20.04
C GLY A 187 -3.01 -1.37 18.78
N THR A 188 -2.45 -1.26 17.58
CA THR A 188 -3.11 -1.74 16.36
C THR A 188 -3.36 -3.24 16.42
N ASN A 189 -4.55 -3.68 16.03
CA ASN A 189 -4.94 -5.10 16.02
C ASN A 189 -4.98 -5.70 14.61
N ILE A 190 -5.16 -7.03 14.53
CA ILE A 190 -5.23 -7.74 13.24
C ILE A 190 -6.45 -7.33 12.41
N LEU A 191 -7.56 -6.94 13.05
CA LEU A 191 -8.74 -6.40 12.34
C LEU A 191 -8.39 -5.17 11.51
N PHE A 192 -7.55 -4.26 12.03
CA PHE A 192 -7.02 -3.15 11.25
C PHE A 192 -6.23 -3.62 10.02
N ALA A 193 -5.38 -4.63 10.17
CA ALA A 193 -4.59 -5.17 9.06
C ALA A 193 -5.48 -5.80 7.97
N TYR A 194 -6.49 -6.59 8.34
CA TYR A 194 -7.43 -7.15 7.38
C TYR A 194 -8.33 -6.09 6.75
N TYR A 195 -8.75 -5.07 7.51
CA TYR A 195 -9.48 -3.93 6.95
C TYR A 195 -8.64 -3.19 5.91
N ALA A 196 -7.37 -2.90 6.23
CA ALA A 196 -6.41 -2.26 5.33
C ALA A 196 -6.26 -3.06 4.02
N GLN A 197 -6.09 -4.38 4.12
CA GLN A 197 -5.95 -5.25 2.96
C GLN A 197 -7.23 -5.29 2.13
N HIS A 198 -8.38 -5.53 2.76
CA HIS A 198 -9.68 -5.60 2.07
C HIS A 198 -10.03 -4.28 1.37
N PHE A 199 -9.86 -3.14 2.05
CA PHE A 199 -10.13 -1.82 1.50
C PHE A 199 -9.20 -1.48 0.34
N SER A 200 -7.89 -1.70 0.48
CA SER A 200 -6.90 -1.26 -0.52
C SER A 200 -6.95 -2.08 -1.82
N HIS A 201 -7.30 -3.37 -1.74
CA HIS A 201 -7.33 -4.27 -2.90
C HIS A 201 -8.48 -3.98 -3.87
N GLN A 202 -9.38 -3.03 -3.56
CA GLN A 202 -10.36 -2.56 -4.53
C GLN A 202 -9.72 -1.69 -5.64
N PHE A 203 -8.63 -0.99 -5.33
CA PHE A 203 -7.94 -0.08 -6.27
C PHE A 203 -6.48 -0.45 -6.54
N PHE A 204 -5.82 -1.25 -5.69
CA PHE A 204 -4.52 -1.85 -6.01
C PHE A 204 -4.70 -3.22 -6.67
N ARG A 205 -4.91 -3.21 -7.98
CA ARG A 205 -5.17 -4.41 -8.79
C ARG A 205 -4.19 -4.48 -9.95
N THR A 206 -2.91 -4.63 -9.63
CA THR A 206 -1.83 -4.67 -10.64
C THR A 206 -2.11 -5.75 -11.69
N ASP A 207 -2.06 -5.36 -12.96
CA ASP A 207 -2.16 -6.31 -14.08
C ASP A 207 -0.82 -7.00 -14.29
N ARG A 208 -0.62 -8.11 -13.56
CA ARG A 208 0.64 -8.86 -13.60
C ARG A 208 0.99 -9.38 -15.00
N ALA A 209 0.01 -9.62 -15.87
CA ALA A 209 0.25 -10.08 -17.24
C ALA A 209 0.90 -8.97 -18.11
N ARG A 210 0.53 -7.71 -17.87
CA ARG A 210 1.11 -6.54 -18.57
C ARG A 210 2.33 -5.96 -17.86
N GLY A 211 2.46 -6.22 -16.56
CA GLY A 211 3.59 -5.80 -15.72
C GLY A 211 3.20 -4.76 -14.66
N ALA A 212 4.16 -4.43 -13.78
CA ALA A 212 3.92 -3.64 -12.56
C ALA A 212 3.43 -2.20 -12.79
N ALA A 213 3.50 -1.71 -14.02
CA ALA A 213 3.03 -0.38 -14.41
C ALA A 213 1.52 -0.29 -14.61
N PHE A 214 0.86 -1.43 -14.77
CA PHE A 214 -0.53 -1.50 -15.20
C PHE A 214 -1.46 -1.94 -14.08
N THR A 215 -2.71 -1.49 -14.16
CA THR A 215 -3.79 -1.81 -13.23
C THR A 215 -5.01 -2.28 -13.98
N LYS A 216 -5.72 -3.25 -13.40
CA LYS A 216 -7.10 -3.62 -13.75
C LYS A 216 -8.12 -2.89 -12.87
N GLY A 217 -7.66 -2.24 -11.80
CA GLY A 217 -8.53 -1.57 -10.84
C GLY A 217 -9.08 -0.26 -11.39
N ASN A 218 -10.23 0.14 -10.88
CA ASN A 218 -10.72 1.48 -11.09
C ASN A 218 -9.93 2.46 -10.21
N ASP A 219 -9.84 3.71 -10.66
CA ASP A 219 -8.99 4.74 -10.07
C ASP A 219 -9.52 5.33 -8.74
N GLY A 220 -10.06 4.51 -7.83
CA GLY A 220 -10.57 4.98 -6.53
C GLY A 220 -11.44 3.97 -5.77
N VAL A 221 -12.16 4.48 -4.78
CA VAL A 221 -13.07 3.69 -3.93
C VAL A 221 -14.41 3.49 -4.65
N ASP A 222 -14.61 2.32 -5.25
CA ASP A 222 -15.79 1.99 -6.04
C ASP A 222 -16.54 0.75 -5.51
N VAL A 223 -16.08 0.22 -4.37
CA VAL A 223 -16.57 -1.01 -3.72
C VAL A 223 -16.54 -2.25 -4.63
N SER A 224 -15.76 -2.26 -5.72
CA SER A 224 -15.63 -3.39 -6.66
C SER A 224 -15.05 -4.66 -6.02
N HIS A 225 -14.35 -4.51 -4.90
CA HIS A 225 -13.89 -5.64 -4.10
C HIS A 225 -15.04 -6.43 -3.45
N ILE A 226 -16.21 -5.81 -3.24
CA ILE A 226 -17.43 -6.44 -2.73
C ILE A 226 -18.30 -6.93 -3.89
N TYR A 227 -18.48 -6.09 -4.92
CA TYR A 227 -19.47 -6.32 -5.98
C TYR A 227 -18.89 -6.95 -7.25
N GLY A 228 -17.57 -7.01 -7.44
CA GLY A 228 -16.95 -7.37 -8.72
C GLY A 228 -16.50 -6.14 -9.51
N LEU A 229 -15.46 -6.32 -10.33
CA LEU A 229 -14.89 -5.25 -11.16
C LEU A 229 -15.74 -4.96 -12.40
N ASP A 230 -16.17 -6.02 -13.09
CA ASP A 230 -16.93 -5.96 -14.32
C ASP A 230 -18.41 -6.29 -14.10
N LYS A 231 -19.24 -6.02 -15.10
CA LYS A 231 -20.69 -6.25 -15.03
C LYS A 231 -21.04 -7.75 -14.93
N GLY A 232 -20.29 -8.63 -15.58
CA GLY A 232 -20.53 -10.08 -15.53
C GLY A 232 -20.35 -10.62 -14.12
N THR A 233 -19.26 -10.25 -13.45
CA THR A 233 -19.03 -10.63 -12.05
C THR A 233 -20.12 -10.04 -11.13
N GLN A 234 -20.49 -8.76 -11.33
CA GLN A 234 -21.57 -8.11 -10.56
C GLN A 234 -22.89 -8.87 -10.69
N ASP A 235 -23.31 -9.16 -11.91
CA ASP A 235 -24.55 -9.88 -12.20
C ASP A 235 -24.49 -11.31 -11.63
N ALA A 236 -23.35 -12.01 -11.72
CA ALA A 236 -23.18 -13.35 -11.19
C ALA A 236 -23.30 -13.43 -9.65
N LEU A 237 -22.94 -12.36 -8.93
CA LEU A 237 -23.04 -12.25 -7.47
C LEU A 237 -24.41 -11.76 -6.98
N ARG A 238 -25.25 -11.19 -7.86
CA ARG A 238 -26.58 -10.68 -7.51
C ARG A 238 -27.62 -11.79 -7.44
N SER A 239 -28.58 -11.65 -6.53
CA SER A 239 -29.76 -12.53 -6.48
C SER A 239 -30.81 -12.16 -7.52
N PHE A 240 -30.76 -10.92 -8.04
CA PHE A 240 -31.83 -10.30 -8.85
C PHE A 240 -33.20 -10.33 -8.19
N SER A 241 -33.21 -10.36 -6.85
CA SER A 241 -34.42 -10.29 -6.06
C SER A 241 -34.21 -9.30 -4.90
N GLN A 242 -35.10 -8.30 -4.83
CA GLN A 242 -35.15 -7.29 -3.77
C GLN A 242 -33.84 -6.48 -3.64
N GLY A 243 -33.10 -6.34 -4.73
CA GLY A 243 -31.81 -5.65 -4.80
C GLY A 243 -30.66 -6.39 -4.14
N LYS A 244 -30.82 -7.65 -3.72
CA LYS A 244 -29.87 -8.35 -2.85
C LYS A 244 -28.72 -9.03 -3.60
N MET A 245 -27.67 -9.32 -2.85
CA MET A 245 -26.59 -10.23 -3.23
C MET A 245 -26.96 -11.67 -2.89
N LYS A 246 -26.45 -12.64 -3.65
CA LYS A 246 -26.58 -14.07 -3.35
C LYS A 246 -25.93 -14.38 -2.00
N VAL A 247 -26.56 -15.28 -1.26
CA VAL A 247 -26.05 -15.86 -0.02
C VAL A 247 -26.27 -17.35 -0.02
N ARG A 248 -25.45 -18.08 0.73
CA ARG A 248 -25.77 -19.42 1.19
C ARG A 248 -26.16 -19.35 2.67
N MET A 249 -27.13 -20.17 3.04
CA MET A 249 -27.51 -20.40 4.42
C MET A 249 -26.78 -21.63 4.93
N THR A 250 -26.22 -21.56 6.13
CA THR A 250 -25.76 -22.74 6.88
C THR A 250 -26.91 -23.35 7.67
N ASP A 251 -26.71 -24.57 8.19
CA ASP A 251 -27.74 -25.32 8.94
C ASP A 251 -28.20 -24.59 10.21
N ASP A 252 -27.32 -23.77 10.80
CA ASP A 252 -27.57 -22.89 11.95
C ASP A 252 -28.16 -21.52 11.56
N GLY A 253 -28.48 -21.30 10.28
CA GLY A 253 -29.17 -20.10 9.81
C GLY A 253 -28.26 -18.90 9.52
N GLN A 254 -26.93 -19.05 9.51
CA GLN A 254 -26.03 -17.96 9.18
C GLN A 254 -25.92 -17.71 7.67
N GLN A 255 -25.82 -16.44 7.29
CA GLN A 255 -25.62 -16.02 5.90
C GLN A 255 -24.13 -15.92 5.55
N PHE A 256 -23.67 -16.68 4.57
CA PHE A 256 -22.32 -16.57 4.03
C PHE A 256 -22.33 -16.28 2.52
N PRO A 257 -21.22 -15.80 1.96
CA PRO A 257 -21.05 -15.72 0.51
C PRO A 257 -21.35 -17.05 -0.17
N PRO A 258 -21.92 -17.03 -1.40
CA PRO A 258 -22.31 -18.22 -2.13
C PRO A 258 -21.07 -19.07 -2.47
N LEU A 259 -21.27 -20.34 -2.77
CA LEU A 259 -20.19 -21.16 -3.34
C LEU A 259 -19.94 -20.73 -4.77
N LEU A 260 -18.72 -20.95 -5.25
CA LEU A 260 -18.32 -20.63 -6.62
C LEU A 260 -19.21 -21.32 -7.66
N ARG A 261 -19.64 -22.56 -7.39
CA ARG A 261 -20.57 -23.31 -8.25
C ARG A 261 -21.96 -22.66 -8.39
N ASP A 262 -22.37 -21.84 -7.41
CA ASP A 262 -23.69 -21.18 -7.37
C ASP A 262 -23.65 -19.75 -7.95
N ALA A 263 -22.45 -19.27 -8.30
CA ALA A 263 -22.20 -17.99 -8.95
C ALA A 263 -21.37 -18.17 -10.23
N PRO A 264 -21.89 -18.90 -11.25
CA PRO A 264 -21.21 -19.07 -12.53
C PRO A 264 -20.99 -17.70 -13.17
N GLY A 265 -19.74 -17.37 -13.50
CA GLY A 265 -19.33 -16.05 -14.00
C GLY A 265 -18.42 -15.27 -13.05
N VAL A 266 -18.31 -15.69 -11.78
CA VAL A 266 -17.28 -15.16 -10.86
C VAL A 266 -15.97 -15.91 -11.05
N HIS A 267 -14.87 -15.18 -11.24
CA HIS A 267 -13.54 -15.75 -11.25
C HIS A 267 -12.88 -15.64 -9.87
N MET A 268 -12.45 -16.77 -9.30
CA MET A 268 -11.76 -16.85 -8.01
C MET A 268 -10.46 -17.65 -8.16
N ILE A 269 -9.44 -17.25 -7.40
CA ILE A 269 -8.15 -17.94 -7.39
C ILE A 269 -8.13 -18.91 -6.21
N TYR A 270 -7.93 -20.20 -6.52
CA TYR A 270 -7.81 -21.29 -5.56
C TYR A 270 -6.73 -22.28 -6.02
N PRO A 271 -6.03 -22.94 -5.09
CA PRO A 271 -5.21 -24.11 -5.42
C PRO A 271 -6.00 -25.18 -6.19
N PRO A 272 -5.38 -25.91 -7.15
CA PRO A 272 -6.10 -26.86 -8.01
C PRO A 272 -6.91 -27.92 -7.25
N HIS A 273 -6.42 -28.34 -6.08
CA HIS A 273 -7.01 -29.40 -5.27
C HIS A 273 -7.97 -28.90 -4.17
N THR A 274 -8.29 -27.61 -4.11
CA THR A 274 -9.26 -27.12 -3.11
C THR A 274 -10.64 -27.74 -3.38
N PRO A 275 -11.31 -28.37 -2.40
CA PRO A 275 -12.64 -28.97 -2.59
C PRO A 275 -13.68 -27.94 -3.03
N GLN A 276 -14.67 -28.35 -3.85
CA GLN A 276 -15.66 -27.41 -4.40
C GLN A 276 -16.54 -26.76 -3.32
N GLU A 277 -16.80 -27.50 -2.26
CA GLU A 277 -17.53 -27.07 -1.06
C GLU A 277 -16.80 -26.01 -0.23
N GLU A 278 -15.49 -25.82 -0.45
CA GLU A 278 -14.67 -24.80 0.20
C GLU A 278 -14.42 -23.57 -0.69
N ARG A 279 -14.80 -23.64 -1.98
CA ARG A 279 -14.64 -22.54 -2.92
C ARG A 279 -15.81 -21.57 -2.83
N VAL A 280 -15.58 -20.41 -2.23
CA VAL A 280 -16.55 -19.31 -2.12
C VAL A 280 -16.39 -18.32 -3.27
N ALA A 281 -17.50 -17.72 -3.70
CA ALA A 281 -17.50 -16.63 -4.68
C ALA A 281 -17.52 -15.28 -3.96
N LEU A 282 -16.58 -14.41 -4.28
CA LEU A 282 -16.41 -13.07 -3.70
C LEU A 282 -16.20 -12.03 -4.81
N GLY A 283 -16.36 -10.74 -4.51
CA GLY A 283 -16.12 -9.66 -5.47
C GLY A 283 -14.65 -9.47 -5.87
N HIS A 284 -13.72 -10.12 -5.15
CA HIS A 284 -12.29 -10.07 -5.44
C HIS A 284 -11.68 -11.47 -5.43
N ALA A 285 -11.05 -11.85 -6.56
CA ALA A 285 -10.52 -13.20 -6.79
C ALA A 285 -9.51 -13.69 -5.74
N LEU A 286 -8.76 -12.77 -5.12
CA LEU A 286 -7.77 -13.03 -4.05
C LEU A 286 -8.34 -13.07 -2.62
N PHE A 287 -9.61 -12.73 -2.38
CA PHE A 287 -10.14 -12.67 -1.02
C PHE A 287 -10.45 -14.04 -0.41
N SER A 288 -10.34 -15.10 -1.22
CA SER A 288 -10.29 -16.48 -0.76
C SER A 288 -9.00 -16.83 -0.02
N MET A 289 -7.91 -16.06 -0.22
CA MET A 289 -6.56 -16.41 0.22
C MET A 289 -6.41 -16.47 1.74
N GLN A 290 -7.14 -15.64 2.48
CA GLN A 290 -7.06 -15.58 3.95
C GLN A 290 -8.46 -15.40 4.56
N PRO A 291 -8.78 -16.07 5.67
CA PRO A 291 -10.11 -16.05 6.27
C PRO A 291 -10.54 -14.67 6.74
N GLY A 292 -9.62 -13.79 7.14
CA GLY A 292 -9.96 -12.41 7.49
C GLY A 292 -10.58 -11.62 6.34
N LEU A 293 -10.14 -11.85 5.10
CA LEU A 293 -10.73 -11.21 3.90
C LEU A 293 -12.12 -11.76 3.59
N PHE A 294 -12.32 -13.06 3.80
CA PHE A 294 -13.64 -13.70 3.72
C PHE A 294 -14.60 -13.14 4.78
N VAL A 295 -14.15 -12.93 6.02
CA VAL A 295 -14.92 -12.31 7.09
C VAL A 295 -15.35 -10.89 6.71
N MET A 296 -14.41 -10.05 6.27
CA MET A 296 -14.72 -8.69 5.79
C MET A 296 -15.75 -8.71 4.65
N SER A 297 -15.57 -9.59 3.68
CA SER A 297 -16.49 -9.72 2.54
C SER A 297 -17.89 -10.16 3.00
N THR A 298 -17.98 -11.07 3.97
CA THR A 298 -19.24 -11.55 4.55
C THR A 298 -19.97 -10.42 5.26
N ILE A 299 -19.28 -9.63 6.08
CA ILE A 299 -19.88 -8.50 6.82
C ILE A 299 -20.45 -7.45 5.85
N TRP A 300 -19.69 -7.06 4.83
CA TRP A 300 -20.16 -6.08 3.83
C TRP A 300 -21.30 -6.60 2.96
N LEU A 301 -21.30 -7.90 2.64
CA LEU A 301 -22.40 -8.53 1.92
C LEU A 301 -23.69 -8.51 2.75
N ARG A 302 -23.60 -8.88 4.03
CA ARG A 302 -24.74 -8.83 4.97
C ARG A 302 -25.25 -7.38 5.11
N GLU A 303 -24.35 -6.40 5.20
CA GLU A 303 -24.73 -4.99 5.29
C GLU A 303 -25.48 -4.52 4.03
N HIS A 304 -25.01 -4.89 2.84
CA HIS A 304 -25.73 -4.59 1.60
C HIS A 304 -27.15 -5.16 1.63
N ASN A 305 -27.32 -6.44 1.97
CA ASN A 305 -28.64 -7.07 2.02
C ASN A 305 -29.56 -6.44 3.08
N ARG A 306 -29.00 -6.04 4.22
CA ARG A 306 -29.71 -5.31 5.29
C ARG A 306 -30.19 -3.94 4.82
N ILE A 307 -29.36 -3.19 4.08
CA ILE A 307 -29.72 -1.90 3.49
C ILE A 307 -30.82 -2.08 2.45
N CYS A 308 -30.75 -3.12 1.60
CA CYS A 308 -31.81 -3.43 0.64
C CYS A 308 -33.17 -3.67 1.31
N ASP A 309 -33.20 -4.35 2.46
CA ASP A 309 -34.45 -4.52 3.22
C ASP A 309 -35.01 -3.20 3.75
N ILE A 310 -34.15 -2.30 4.25
CA ILE A 310 -34.57 -0.96 4.71
C ILE A 310 -35.09 -0.13 3.55
N LEU A 311 -34.36 -0.09 2.43
CA LEU A 311 -34.76 0.67 1.24
C LEU A 311 -36.07 0.14 0.65
N ARG A 312 -36.28 -1.18 0.66
CA ARG A 312 -37.53 -1.77 0.19
C ARG A 312 -38.72 -1.43 1.08
N ALA A 313 -38.51 -1.36 2.40
CA ALA A 313 -39.55 -0.94 3.34
C ALA A 313 -39.91 0.54 3.17
N GLU A 314 -38.91 1.40 2.96
CA GLU A 314 -39.09 2.84 2.72
C GLU A 314 -39.68 3.11 1.32
N HIS A 315 -39.30 2.32 0.32
CA HIS A 315 -39.71 2.47 -1.08
C HIS A 315 -40.30 1.18 -1.66
N PRO A 316 -41.54 0.80 -1.31
CA PRO A 316 -42.15 -0.46 -1.76
C PRO A 316 -42.32 -0.58 -3.28
N SER A 317 -42.29 0.54 -4.01
CA SER A 317 -42.45 0.59 -5.46
C SER A 317 -41.13 0.53 -6.24
N TRP A 318 -39.98 0.45 -5.58
CA TRP A 318 -38.69 0.34 -6.26
C TRP A 318 -38.44 -1.08 -6.78
N ASP A 319 -37.81 -1.16 -7.95
CA ASP A 319 -37.39 -2.42 -8.55
C ASP A 319 -36.06 -2.92 -7.96
N ASP A 320 -35.67 -4.13 -8.35
CA ASP A 320 -34.42 -4.77 -7.92
C ASP A 320 -33.19 -3.90 -8.22
N GLU A 321 -33.10 -3.36 -9.44
CA GLU A 321 -31.94 -2.60 -9.88
C GLU A 321 -31.75 -1.31 -9.07
N ARG A 322 -32.84 -0.57 -8.83
CA ARG A 322 -32.77 0.67 -8.06
C ARG A 322 -32.41 0.40 -6.60
N LEU A 323 -32.93 -0.67 -5.99
CA LEU A 323 -32.55 -1.11 -4.65
C LEU A 323 -31.06 -1.45 -4.59
N TYR A 324 -30.57 -2.28 -5.53
CA TYR A 324 -29.17 -2.69 -5.60
C TYR A 324 -28.22 -1.50 -5.74
N GLN A 325 -28.46 -0.61 -6.71
CA GLN A 325 -27.57 0.54 -6.97
C GLN A 325 -27.60 1.55 -5.82
N THR A 326 -28.76 1.80 -5.21
CA THR A 326 -28.86 2.71 -4.07
C THR A 326 -28.17 2.13 -2.83
N ALA A 327 -28.32 0.83 -2.56
CA ALA A 327 -27.61 0.15 -1.48
C ALA A 327 -26.08 0.17 -1.71
N LYS A 328 -25.64 -0.04 -2.95
CA LYS A 328 -24.22 0.07 -3.33
C LYS A 328 -23.65 1.48 -3.05
N LEU A 329 -24.40 2.54 -3.33
CA LEU A 329 -24.01 3.93 -3.01
C LEU A 329 -23.91 4.17 -1.50
N ILE A 330 -24.85 3.63 -0.70
CA ILE A 330 -24.81 3.72 0.76
C ILE A 330 -23.56 2.99 1.29
N VAL A 331 -23.32 1.75 0.86
CA VAL A 331 -22.14 0.96 1.25
C VAL A 331 -20.83 1.68 0.89
N LEU A 332 -20.76 2.29 -0.30
CA LEU A 332 -19.60 3.09 -0.71
C LEU A 332 -19.36 4.25 0.26
N ALA A 333 -20.40 4.99 0.62
CA ALA A 333 -20.27 6.12 1.54
C ALA A 333 -19.98 5.69 2.99
N GLU A 334 -20.53 4.58 3.46
CA GLU A 334 -20.16 3.97 4.74
C GLU A 334 -18.69 3.56 4.76
N ASN A 335 -18.21 2.93 3.68
CA ASN A 335 -16.83 2.51 3.52
C ASN A 335 -15.87 3.72 3.60
N LEU A 336 -16.18 4.83 2.91
CA LEU A 336 -15.44 6.08 3.00
C LEU A 336 -15.47 6.70 4.41
N LYS A 337 -16.65 6.75 5.04
CA LYS A 337 -16.81 7.34 6.37
C LYS A 337 -15.98 6.57 7.42
N ILE A 338 -16.15 5.26 7.49
CA ILE A 338 -15.40 4.40 8.42
C ILE A 338 -13.89 4.52 8.15
N THR A 339 -13.50 4.57 6.86
CA THR A 339 -12.10 4.73 6.51
C THR A 339 -11.53 6.06 7.04
N ILE A 340 -12.23 7.17 6.87
CA ILE A 340 -11.73 8.49 7.30
C ILE A 340 -11.78 8.65 8.82
N GLU A 341 -12.93 8.34 9.44
CA GLU A 341 -13.20 8.70 10.83
C GLU A 341 -12.63 7.71 11.85
N GLU A 342 -12.36 6.47 11.44
CA GLU A 342 -11.89 5.42 12.35
C GLU A 342 -10.54 4.84 11.90
N TYR A 343 -10.44 4.41 10.63
CA TYR A 343 -9.21 3.78 10.14
C TYR A 343 -8.04 4.77 10.02
N VAL A 344 -8.22 5.89 9.31
CA VAL A 344 -7.19 6.93 9.18
C VAL A 344 -6.97 7.66 10.51
N GLN A 345 -8.02 7.80 11.32
CA GLN A 345 -7.94 8.35 12.67
C GLN A 345 -6.98 7.53 13.54
N HIS A 346 -7.10 6.21 13.53
CA HIS A 346 -6.18 5.30 14.21
C HIS A 346 -4.79 5.30 13.56
N LEU A 347 -4.72 5.17 12.24
CA LEU A 347 -3.44 5.15 11.51
C LEU A 347 -2.55 6.38 11.80
N SER A 348 -3.15 7.57 11.78
CA SER A 348 -2.43 8.84 11.94
C SER A 348 -2.07 9.16 13.38
N GLN A 349 -2.80 8.60 14.36
CA GLN A 349 -2.71 8.92 15.79
C GLN A 349 -2.95 10.41 16.11
N TYR A 350 -3.49 11.16 15.16
CA TYR A 350 -3.76 12.59 15.32
C TYR A 350 -4.85 12.83 16.35
N LYS A 351 -4.73 13.92 17.11
CA LYS A 351 -5.69 14.32 18.14
C LYS A 351 -6.81 15.19 17.58
N ILE A 352 -6.67 15.72 16.36
CA ILE A 352 -7.82 16.24 15.61
C ILE A 352 -8.77 15.08 15.30
N LYS A 353 -10.06 15.28 15.52
CA LYS A 353 -11.10 14.29 15.20
C LYS A 353 -11.38 14.28 13.70
N LEU A 354 -10.75 13.39 12.94
CA LEU A 354 -11.03 13.27 11.51
C LEU A 354 -12.53 13.02 11.31
N THR A 355 -13.14 13.84 10.46
CA THR A 355 -14.58 13.78 10.13
C THR A 355 -14.68 13.58 8.63
N TYR A 356 -15.64 12.80 8.14
CA TYR A 356 -15.99 12.75 6.73
C TYR A 356 -17.11 13.78 6.46
N ASP A 357 -16.71 14.96 5.98
CA ASP A 357 -17.64 16.06 5.65
C ASP A 357 -17.36 16.60 4.24
N PRO A 358 -17.99 16.02 3.21
CA PRO A 358 -17.88 16.52 1.84
C PRO A 358 -18.30 17.97 1.64
N GLU A 359 -19.14 18.53 2.53
CA GLU A 359 -19.58 19.92 2.40
C GLU A 359 -18.44 20.92 2.58
N LEU A 360 -17.35 20.54 3.24
CA LEU A 360 -16.16 21.40 3.40
C LEU A 360 -15.49 21.75 2.07
N LEU A 361 -15.77 20.98 1.01
CA LEU A 361 -15.22 21.15 -0.33
C LEU A 361 -16.19 21.81 -1.31
N ARG A 362 -17.45 22.04 -0.92
CA ARG A 362 -18.50 22.58 -1.82
C ARG A 362 -18.12 23.91 -2.46
N ASP A 363 -17.50 24.78 -1.67
CA ASP A 363 -17.12 26.15 -2.09
C ASP A 363 -15.61 26.25 -2.39
N GLN A 364 -14.97 25.13 -2.72
CA GLN A 364 -13.53 25.07 -3.00
C GLN A 364 -13.30 24.79 -4.49
N PRO A 365 -13.26 25.82 -5.36
CA PRO A 365 -13.13 25.63 -6.81
C PRO A 365 -11.80 24.99 -7.22
N ALA A 366 -10.79 25.06 -6.36
CA ALA A 366 -9.49 24.44 -6.58
C ALA A 366 -9.50 22.90 -6.38
N PHE A 367 -10.52 22.33 -5.73
CA PHE A 367 -10.57 20.90 -5.47
C PHE A 367 -11.23 20.14 -6.64
N GLN A 368 -10.49 19.22 -7.25
CA GLN A 368 -10.97 18.39 -8.36
C GLN A 368 -11.52 17.05 -7.86
N PHE A 369 -12.77 16.73 -8.20
CA PHE A 369 -13.43 15.43 -7.91
C PHE A 369 -13.06 14.37 -8.97
N SER A 370 -11.76 14.17 -9.16
CA SER A 370 -11.18 13.13 -10.00
C SER A 370 -9.93 12.58 -9.33
N ASN A 371 -9.71 11.28 -9.43
CA ASN A 371 -8.56 10.60 -8.88
C ASN A 371 -7.96 9.65 -9.92
N ARG A 372 -6.65 9.41 -9.80
CA ARG A 372 -5.87 8.39 -10.51
C ARG A 372 -5.00 7.70 -9.48
N ILE A 373 -4.92 6.37 -9.48
CA ILE A 373 -4.11 5.66 -8.51
C ILE A 373 -2.65 5.70 -8.95
N HIS A 374 -1.78 6.13 -8.03
CA HIS A 374 -0.35 6.25 -8.28
C HIS A 374 0.39 4.96 -7.94
N VAL A 375 1.39 4.60 -8.75
CA VAL A 375 2.18 3.37 -8.52
C VAL A 375 2.97 3.45 -7.22
N GLU A 376 3.37 4.66 -6.82
CA GLU A 376 4.00 4.94 -5.54
C GLU A 376 3.06 4.63 -4.38
N PHE A 377 1.76 4.93 -4.54
CA PHE A 377 0.75 4.61 -3.55
C PHE A 377 0.52 3.10 -3.44
N ALA A 378 0.53 2.39 -4.57
CA ALA A 378 0.51 0.93 -4.56
C ALA A 378 1.75 0.37 -3.83
N HIS A 379 2.95 0.89 -4.11
CA HIS A 379 4.18 0.43 -3.46
C HIS A 379 4.18 0.70 -1.95
N LEU A 380 3.78 1.89 -1.52
CA LEU A 380 3.82 2.26 -0.11
C LEU A 380 2.81 1.50 0.76
N TYR A 381 1.75 0.94 0.17
CA TYR A 381 0.70 0.21 0.90
C TYR A 381 0.98 -1.28 1.14
N HIS A 382 2.19 -1.78 0.84
CA HIS A 382 2.55 -3.18 1.08
C HIS A 382 2.85 -3.46 2.55
N TRP A 383 1.84 -3.39 3.41
CA TRP A 383 1.97 -3.42 4.88
C TRP A 383 2.07 -4.84 5.48
N HIS A 384 2.77 -5.74 4.79
CA HIS A 384 2.96 -7.13 5.20
C HIS A 384 3.58 -7.34 6.60
N PRO A 385 4.43 -6.44 7.13
CA PRO A 385 4.89 -6.57 8.51
C PRO A 385 3.77 -6.61 9.56
N MET A 386 2.58 -6.07 9.25
CA MET A 386 1.42 -6.12 10.14
C MET A 386 0.86 -7.53 10.34
N ALA A 387 1.13 -8.46 9.42
CA ALA A 387 0.60 -9.81 9.50
C ALA A 387 1.25 -10.57 10.70
N PRO A 388 0.45 -11.21 11.57
CA PRO A 388 0.99 -11.99 12.69
C PRO A 388 1.63 -13.29 12.22
N ASP A 389 2.37 -13.99 13.07
CA ASP A 389 2.86 -15.35 12.74
C ASP A 389 1.73 -16.40 12.80
N ALA A 390 0.80 -16.22 13.74
CA ALA A 390 -0.37 -17.05 13.92
C ALA A 390 -1.53 -16.25 14.52
N ILE A 391 -2.74 -16.78 14.42
CA ILE A 391 -3.96 -16.24 15.03
C ILE A 391 -4.52 -17.31 15.96
N THR A 392 -4.73 -16.96 17.22
CA THR A 392 -5.41 -17.82 18.19
C THR A 392 -6.90 -17.48 18.22
N VAL A 393 -7.75 -18.47 17.95
CA VAL A 393 -9.20 -18.36 18.01
C VAL A 393 -9.69 -19.34 19.09
N ASP A 394 -10.33 -18.81 20.13
CA ASP A 394 -10.61 -19.52 21.38
C ASP A 394 -9.32 -20.16 21.95
N ASN A 395 -9.22 -21.49 21.93
CA ASN A 395 -8.06 -22.27 22.37
C ASN A 395 -7.29 -22.92 21.21
N SER A 396 -7.56 -22.54 19.95
CA SER A 396 -6.92 -23.11 18.75
C SER A 396 -6.05 -22.06 18.07
N THR A 397 -4.76 -22.34 17.89
CA THR A 397 -3.81 -21.46 17.19
C THR A 397 -3.59 -21.93 15.76
N TYR A 398 -3.71 -21.01 14.82
CA TYR A 398 -3.56 -21.25 13.39
C TYR A 398 -2.46 -20.38 12.80
N THR A 399 -1.48 -20.97 12.12
CA THR A 399 -0.51 -20.20 11.34
C THR A 399 -1.19 -19.60 10.10
N LEU A 400 -0.62 -18.51 9.55
CA LEU A 400 -1.12 -17.94 8.29
C LEU A 400 -1.13 -18.95 7.13
N GLU A 401 -0.17 -19.87 7.11
CA GLU A 401 -0.09 -20.94 6.13
C GLU A 401 -1.25 -21.94 6.28
N GLN A 402 -1.56 -22.36 7.50
CA GLN A 402 -2.70 -23.26 7.78
C GLN A 402 -4.05 -22.63 7.42
N MET A 403 -4.15 -21.31 7.50
CA MET A 403 -5.35 -20.56 7.12
C MET A 403 -5.41 -20.22 5.62
N SER A 404 -4.32 -20.44 4.87
CA SER A 404 -4.25 -20.06 3.47
C SER A 404 -5.30 -20.80 2.63
N PHE A 405 -6.09 -20.06 1.86
CA PHE A 405 -7.18 -20.58 1.03
C PHE A 405 -8.25 -21.41 1.76
N SER A 406 -8.41 -21.21 3.08
CA SER A 406 -9.31 -21.99 3.93
C SER A 406 -10.21 -21.09 4.77
N THR A 407 -11.53 -21.33 4.72
CA THR A 407 -12.50 -20.69 5.61
C THR A 407 -12.79 -21.51 6.87
N LYS A 408 -12.12 -22.67 7.05
CA LYS A 408 -12.43 -23.64 8.12
C LYS A 408 -12.30 -23.06 9.52
N ALA A 409 -11.31 -22.19 9.75
CA ALA A 409 -11.15 -21.53 11.05
C ALA A 409 -12.40 -20.69 11.39
N VAL A 410 -12.96 -19.98 10.42
CA VAL A 410 -14.18 -19.19 10.61
C VAL A 410 -15.40 -20.08 10.80
N THR A 411 -15.59 -21.09 9.95
CA THR A 411 -16.79 -21.95 10.03
C THR A 411 -16.78 -22.88 11.23
N LYS A 412 -15.60 -23.25 11.75
CA LYS A 412 -15.47 -24.10 12.95
C LYS A 412 -15.77 -23.33 14.24
N HIS A 413 -15.24 -22.12 14.36
CA HIS A 413 -15.34 -21.33 15.58
C HIS A 413 -16.55 -20.38 15.59
N GLY A 414 -17.12 -20.10 14.42
CA GLY A 414 -18.14 -19.09 14.24
C GLY A 414 -17.55 -17.74 13.83
N LEU A 415 -18.38 -16.93 13.16
CA LEU A 415 -17.97 -15.61 12.67
C LEU A 415 -17.56 -14.68 13.82
N ALA A 416 -18.34 -14.64 14.90
CA ALA A 416 -18.08 -13.75 16.03
C ALA A 416 -16.78 -14.08 16.76
N SER A 417 -16.51 -15.34 17.08
CA SER A 417 -15.27 -15.75 17.76
C SER A 417 -14.03 -15.43 16.93
N PHE A 418 -14.09 -15.62 15.61
CA PHE A 418 -12.99 -15.23 14.73
C PHE A 418 -12.79 -13.71 14.69
N VAL A 419 -13.89 -12.94 14.62
CA VAL A 419 -13.85 -11.47 14.65
C VAL A 419 -13.25 -10.96 15.96
N GLU A 420 -13.68 -11.51 17.10
CA GLU A 420 -13.12 -11.18 18.41
C GLU A 420 -11.61 -11.47 18.47
N ALA A 421 -11.19 -12.63 17.96
CA ALA A 421 -9.79 -13.00 17.90
C ALA A 421 -8.94 -11.98 17.13
N ILE A 422 -9.39 -11.52 15.96
CA ILE A 422 -8.63 -10.53 15.17
C ILE A 422 -8.75 -9.10 15.73
N ALA A 423 -9.80 -8.79 16.48
CA ALA A 423 -9.99 -7.49 17.13
C ALA A 423 -9.18 -7.34 18.45
N THR A 424 -8.73 -8.45 19.04
CA THR A 424 -8.05 -8.47 20.36
C THR A 424 -6.60 -8.95 20.31
N GLN A 425 -6.09 -9.37 19.15
CA GLN A 425 -4.68 -9.71 18.96
C GLN A 425 -3.92 -8.60 18.22
N PRO A 426 -2.66 -8.34 18.60
CA PRO A 426 -1.87 -7.26 18.02
C PRO A 426 -1.48 -7.54 16.57
N ALA A 427 -1.45 -6.48 15.76
CA ALA A 427 -0.75 -6.48 14.48
C ALA A 427 0.74 -6.17 14.68
N GLY A 428 1.56 -6.50 13.67
CA GLY A 428 2.99 -6.16 13.67
C GLY A 428 3.27 -4.71 13.30
N ALA A 429 4.36 -4.15 13.81
CA ALA A 429 4.85 -2.83 13.44
C ALA A 429 5.38 -2.78 12.00
N LEU A 430 5.16 -1.65 11.30
CA LEU A 430 5.72 -1.37 9.98
C LEU A 430 7.18 -0.91 10.08
N SER A 431 8.06 -1.86 10.39
CA SER A 431 9.49 -1.63 10.55
C SER A 431 10.32 -2.66 9.77
N HIS A 432 11.61 -2.39 9.71
CA HIS A 432 12.60 -3.41 9.40
C HIS A 432 12.46 -4.60 10.38
N SER A 433 12.99 -5.74 9.95
CA SER A 433 13.11 -6.99 10.72
C SER A 433 11.78 -7.54 11.24
N ASN A 434 10.68 -7.28 10.54
CA ASN A 434 9.34 -7.69 10.95
C ASN A 434 8.47 -8.29 9.82
N HIS A 435 9.02 -8.63 8.64
CA HIS A 435 8.29 -9.41 7.65
C HIS A 435 8.26 -10.89 8.02
N GLY A 436 7.08 -11.45 8.24
CA GLY A 436 6.92 -12.89 8.44
C GLY A 436 7.51 -13.72 7.29
N ALA A 437 8.03 -14.90 7.59
CA ALA A 437 8.78 -15.73 6.63
C ALA A 437 8.01 -16.00 5.32
N MET A 438 6.70 -16.29 5.43
CA MET A 438 5.82 -16.54 4.28
C MET A 438 5.64 -15.31 3.37
N LEU A 439 5.84 -14.09 3.88
CA LEU A 439 5.63 -12.83 3.16
C LEU A 439 6.94 -12.18 2.71
N LEU A 440 8.08 -12.83 2.94
CA LEU A 440 9.38 -12.28 2.59
C LEU A 440 9.58 -12.19 1.08
N ASP A 441 9.04 -13.14 0.31
CA ASP A 441 9.11 -13.08 -1.16
C ASP A 441 8.25 -11.94 -1.70
N GLN A 442 7.13 -11.61 -1.04
CA GLN A 442 6.34 -10.45 -1.42
C GLN A 442 7.10 -9.13 -1.18
N PHE A 443 7.95 -9.05 -0.16
CA PHE A 443 8.88 -7.92 0.00
C PHE A 443 9.85 -7.84 -1.18
N LYS A 444 10.48 -8.96 -1.56
CA LYS A 444 11.43 -9.01 -2.68
C LYS A 444 10.77 -8.56 -3.99
N ASP A 445 9.55 -9.04 -4.24
CA ASP A 445 8.78 -8.68 -5.42
C ASP A 445 8.51 -7.18 -5.50
N VAL A 446 8.14 -6.53 -4.38
CA VAL A 446 7.89 -5.07 -4.35
C VAL A 446 9.17 -4.29 -4.66
N VAL A 447 10.31 -4.72 -4.13
CA VAL A 447 11.62 -4.10 -4.43
C VAL A 447 11.96 -4.25 -5.91
N LEU A 448 11.84 -5.46 -6.46
CA LEU A 448 12.13 -5.73 -7.87
C LEU A 448 11.19 -4.97 -8.81
N GLN A 449 9.90 -4.87 -8.48
CA GLN A 449 8.95 -4.05 -9.22
C GLN A 449 9.33 -2.57 -9.18
N GLY A 450 9.74 -2.05 -8.02
CA GLY A 450 10.23 -0.66 -7.90
C GLY A 450 11.43 -0.38 -8.80
N ARG A 451 12.35 -1.34 -8.93
CA ARG A 451 13.51 -1.28 -9.85
C ARG A 451 13.08 -1.33 -11.31
N GLN A 452 12.17 -2.26 -11.67
CA GLN A 452 11.61 -2.36 -13.03
C GLN A 452 10.91 -1.06 -13.45
N LEU A 453 10.18 -0.46 -12.52
CA LEU A 453 9.46 0.80 -12.70
C LEU A 453 10.39 2.02 -12.70
N ARG A 454 11.68 1.85 -12.36
CA ARG A 454 12.67 2.92 -12.20
C ARG A 454 12.13 4.02 -11.28
N LEU A 455 11.61 3.64 -10.10
CA LEU A 455 11.24 4.61 -9.08
C LEU A 455 12.49 5.40 -8.68
N GLN A 456 12.33 6.72 -8.49
CA GLN A 456 13.42 7.54 -7.96
C GLN A 456 13.70 7.20 -6.49
N SER A 457 14.80 7.72 -5.96
CA SER A 457 15.23 7.42 -4.60
C SER A 457 14.25 7.92 -3.54
N PHE A 458 14.33 7.30 -2.36
CA PHE A 458 13.56 7.68 -1.18
C PHE A 458 13.65 9.18 -0.87
N ASN A 459 14.86 9.76 -0.98
CA ASN A 459 15.07 11.19 -0.76
C ASN A 459 14.39 12.09 -1.81
N ASN A 460 14.32 11.67 -3.08
CA ASN A 460 13.61 12.44 -4.11
C ASN A 460 12.12 12.51 -3.81
N TYR A 461 11.52 11.40 -3.36
CA TYR A 461 10.13 11.40 -2.90
C TYR A 461 9.93 12.21 -1.62
N ARG A 462 10.86 12.17 -0.66
CA ARG A 462 10.79 13.05 0.51
C ARG A 462 10.72 14.52 0.11
N MET A 463 11.59 14.96 -0.81
CA MET A 463 11.57 16.34 -1.32
C MET A 463 10.26 16.69 -2.03
N LEU A 464 9.74 15.79 -2.87
CA LEU A 464 8.46 16.01 -3.57
C LEU A 464 7.34 16.36 -2.59
N PHE A 465 7.28 15.66 -1.46
CA PHE A 465 6.28 15.85 -0.41
C PHE A 465 6.69 16.87 0.66
N GLY A 466 7.71 17.70 0.39
CA GLY A 466 8.11 18.81 1.26
C GLY A 466 8.84 18.41 2.54
N MET A 467 9.41 17.20 2.58
CA MET A 467 10.26 16.73 3.67
C MET A 467 11.75 16.95 3.33
N PRO A 468 12.60 17.23 4.33
CA PRO A 468 14.04 17.30 4.11
C PRO A 468 14.62 15.94 3.73
N LYS A 469 15.67 15.93 2.91
CA LYS A 469 16.45 14.72 2.64
C LYS A 469 17.10 14.20 3.92
N TYR A 470 17.22 12.89 4.04
CA TYR A 470 18.18 12.30 4.96
C TYR A 470 19.60 12.53 4.45
N THR A 471 20.48 12.94 5.37
CA THR A 471 21.88 13.23 5.05
C THR A 471 22.80 12.02 5.25
N SER A 472 22.36 11.01 6.00
CA SER A 472 23.09 9.78 6.26
C SER A 472 22.16 8.62 6.62
N PHE A 473 22.64 7.38 6.49
CA PHE A 473 21.91 6.22 7.00
C PHE A 473 21.77 6.23 8.53
N MET A 474 22.70 6.86 9.27
CA MET A 474 22.64 6.99 10.72
C MET A 474 21.42 7.82 11.16
N GLU A 475 21.14 8.89 10.43
CA GLU A 475 19.97 9.75 10.67
C GLU A 475 18.66 9.00 10.37
N LEU A 476 18.63 8.22 9.27
CA LEU A 476 17.49 7.41 8.86
C LEU A 476 17.14 6.35 9.90
N THR A 477 18.12 5.57 10.35
CA THR A 477 17.93 4.43 11.26
C THR A 477 17.80 4.83 12.73
N GLY A 478 17.82 6.14 13.03
CA GLY A 478 17.68 6.64 14.40
C GLY A 478 18.89 6.35 15.29
N GLY A 479 20.09 6.20 14.72
CA GLY A 479 21.31 5.97 15.47
C GLY A 479 21.81 4.52 15.51
N ASP A 480 21.17 3.58 14.79
CA ASP A 480 21.68 2.21 14.66
C ASP A 480 22.96 2.18 13.80
N VAL A 481 24.10 2.08 14.49
CA VAL A 481 25.44 2.12 13.90
C VAL A 481 25.68 0.94 12.97
N ASP A 482 25.27 -0.26 13.35
CA ASP A 482 25.55 -1.48 12.59
C ASP A 482 24.69 -1.53 11.32
N MET A 483 23.41 -1.20 11.43
CA MET A 483 22.53 -1.11 10.27
C MET A 483 23.00 -0.01 9.32
N SER A 484 23.29 1.19 9.84
CA SER A 484 23.80 2.31 9.04
C SER A 484 25.07 1.92 8.28
N ARG A 485 26.04 1.28 8.94
CA ARG A 485 27.28 0.83 8.29
C ARG A 485 27.01 -0.17 7.17
N GLN A 486 26.14 -1.14 7.41
CA GLN A 486 25.82 -2.16 6.41
C GLN A 486 25.05 -1.59 5.20
N LEU A 487 24.11 -0.67 5.44
CA LEU A 487 23.42 0.05 4.37
C LEU A 487 24.37 0.93 3.56
N GLN A 488 25.29 1.62 4.23
CA GLN A 488 26.33 2.42 3.56
C GLN A 488 27.23 1.56 2.66
N LEU A 489 27.59 0.35 3.09
CA LEU A 489 28.34 -0.60 2.25
C LEU A 489 27.53 -1.05 1.03
N LEU A 490 26.25 -1.36 1.23
CA LEU A 490 25.38 -1.90 0.17
C LEU A 490 24.95 -0.86 -0.86
N TYR A 491 24.54 0.34 -0.43
CA TYR A 491 24.03 1.38 -1.33
C TYR A 491 25.11 2.40 -1.77
N GLY A 492 26.17 2.55 -0.98
CA GLY A 492 27.24 3.53 -1.24
C GLY A 492 26.85 4.98 -0.92
N HIS A 493 25.58 5.36 -1.00
CA HIS A 493 25.12 6.72 -0.72
C HIS A 493 23.64 6.77 -0.30
N ILE A 494 23.27 7.68 0.60
CA ILE A 494 21.88 7.82 1.11
C ILE A 494 20.89 8.22 0.01
N ASP A 495 21.30 9.04 -0.95
CA ASP A 495 20.48 9.41 -2.12
C ASP A 495 20.26 8.26 -3.13
N ALA A 496 20.89 7.10 -2.93
CA ALA A 496 20.64 5.89 -3.72
C ALA A 496 19.66 4.90 -3.04
N LEU A 497 19.19 5.23 -1.84
CA LEU A 497 18.25 4.38 -1.11
C LEU A 497 16.92 4.26 -1.86
N GLU A 498 16.48 3.01 -2.07
CA GLU A 498 15.22 2.68 -2.75
C GLU A 498 13.99 3.11 -1.94
N PHE A 499 12.91 3.46 -2.65
CA PHE A 499 11.67 4.02 -2.06
C PHE A 499 11.05 3.16 -0.94
N TYR A 500 10.72 1.90 -1.24
CA TYR A 500 10.03 1.04 -0.29
C TYR A 500 10.93 0.54 0.87
N PRO A 501 12.17 0.08 0.63
CA PRO A 501 13.12 -0.19 1.71
C PRO A 501 13.35 1.01 2.63
N GLY A 502 13.48 2.22 2.06
CA GLY A 502 13.70 3.44 2.85
C GLY A 502 12.57 3.74 3.82
N MET A 503 11.31 3.49 3.44
CA MET A 503 10.17 3.69 4.34
C MET A 503 10.21 2.76 5.56
N LEU A 504 10.62 1.51 5.39
CA LEU A 504 10.62 0.53 6.47
C LEU A 504 11.90 0.57 7.32
N LEU A 505 13.00 1.10 6.78
CA LEU A 505 14.23 1.36 7.51
C LEU A 505 14.18 2.67 8.32
N GLU A 506 13.24 3.57 7.99
CA GLU A 506 13.05 4.81 8.72
C GLU A 506 12.68 4.52 10.18
N LYS A 507 13.33 5.22 11.09
CA LYS A 507 13.04 5.15 12.53
C LYS A 507 11.54 5.32 12.82
N SER A 508 11.06 4.56 13.81
CA SER A 508 9.66 4.67 14.25
C SER A 508 9.38 6.01 14.94
N GLU A 509 8.16 6.52 14.79
CA GLU A 509 7.68 7.79 15.37
C GLU A 509 6.27 7.62 16.01
N ALA A 510 5.58 8.73 16.27
CA ALA A 510 4.32 8.79 17.03
C ALA A 510 3.05 8.37 16.27
N SER A 511 3.18 7.68 15.13
CA SER A 511 2.08 7.15 14.32
C SER A 511 2.29 5.67 13.99
N VAL A 512 1.21 5.00 13.56
CA VAL A 512 1.25 3.57 13.17
C VAL A 512 2.17 3.32 11.98
N THR A 513 2.27 4.29 11.07
CA THR A 513 3.21 4.28 9.94
C THR A 513 4.42 5.18 10.20
N PRO A 514 5.58 4.89 9.59
CA PRO A 514 6.74 5.77 9.59
C PRO A 514 6.43 7.18 9.07
N PHE A 515 7.20 8.18 9.51
CA PHE A 515 6.96 9.60 9.23
C PHE A 515 6.87 9.92 7.73
N THR A 516 7.74 9.35 6.91
CA THR A 516 7.67 9.49 5.45
C THR A 516 6.41 8.86 4.91
N MET A 517 6.06 7.66 5.38
CA MET A 517 4.92 6.92 4.88
C MET A 517 3.60 7.66 5.16
N VAL A 518 3.40 8.24 6.34
CA VAL A 518 2.19 9.05 6.62
C VAL A 518 2.12 10.32 5.77
N ASN A 519 3.26 10.96 5.49
CA ASN A 519 3.28 12.22 4.73
C ASN A 519 3.18 12.04 3.21
N ILE A 520 3.53 10.86 2.69
CA ILE A 520 3.31 10.48 1.28
C ILE A 520 1.93 9.83 1.10
N GLY A 521 1.58 8.88 1.98
CA GLY A 521 0.30 8.16 1.91
C GLY A 521 -0.91 9.02 2.21
N GLY A 522 -0.79 9.98 3.15
CA GLY A 522 -1.89 10.87 3.55
C GLY A 522 -2.49 11.67 2.38
N PRO A 523 -1.68 12.37 1.57
CA PRO A 523 -2.13 13.02 0.32
C PRO A 523 -2.91 12.10 -0.63
N TYR A 524 -2.36 10.92 -0.95
CA TYR A 524 -3.05 9.97 -1.83
C TYR A 524 -4.36 9.48 -1.24
N ALA A 525 -4.39 9.16 0.05
CA ALA A 525 -5.58 8.70 0.75
C ALA A 525 -6.67 9.79 0.75
N VAL A 526 -6.34 11.02 1.15
CA VAL A 526 -7.29 12.14 1.15
C VAL A 526 -7.82 12.42 -0.25
N LYS A 527 -6.93 12.45 -1.26
CA LYS A 527 -7.34 12.68 -2.65
C LYS A 527 -8.26 11.55 -3.14
N GLY A 528 -7.88 10.28 -2.95
CA GLY A 528 -8.67 9.13 -3.39
C GLY A 528 -10.06 9.03 -2.75
N MET A 529 -10.19 9.41 -1.47
CA MET A 529 -11.47 9.38 -0.76
C MET A 529 -12.34 10.62 -1.04
N MET A 530 -11.77 11.82 -0.91
CA MET A 530 -12.54 13.06 -1.03
C MET A 530 -12.83 13.46 -2.48
N ALA A 531 -12.02 13.01 -3.45
CA ALA A 531 -12.31 13.20 -4.87
C ALA A 531 -13.31 12.20 -5.45
N ASN A 532 -13.82 11.26 -4.64
CA ASN A 532 -14.87 10.36 -5.07
C ASN A 532 -16.11 11.16 -5.52
N PRO A 533 -16.76 10.80 -6.64
CA PRO A 533 -17.96 11.49 -7.10
C PRO A 533 -19.06 11.60 -6.05
N ILE A 534 -19.18 10.64 -5.13
CA ILE A 534 -20.18 10.68 -4.06
C ILE A 534 -19.99 11.87 -3.11
N SER A 535 -18.76 12.35 -2.98
CA SER A 535 -18.38 13.53 -2.18
C SER A 535 -18.65 14.84 -2.93
N SER A 536 -19.03 14.80 -4.21
CA SER A 536 -19.33 16.01 -4.98
C SER A 536 -20.62 16.68 -4.53
N PRO A 537 -20.77 18.00 -4.68
CA PRO A 537 -22.02 18.71 -4.39
C PRO A 537 -23.24 18.17 -5.15
N GLN A 538 -23.03 17.55 -6.31
CA GLN A 538 -24.08 16.98 -7.14
C GLN A 538 -24.65 15.69 -6.53
N TYR A 539 -23.78 14.84 -5.97
CA TYR A 539 -24.15 13.51 -5.47
C TYR A 539 -24.42 13.49 -3.97
N TRP A 540 -23.77 14.34 -3.17
CA TRP A 540 -23.89 14.36 -1.71
C TRP A 540 -25.22 14.96 -1.23
N LYS A 541 -26.32 14.24 -1.47
CA LYS A 541 -27.71 14.64 -1.19
C LYS A 541 -28.54 13.45 -0.73
N PRO A 542 -29.57 13.65 0.12
CA PRO A 542 -30.42 12.56 0.59
C PRO A 542 -31.02 11.72 -0.55
N SER A 543 -31.43 12.36 -1.65
CA SER A 543 -32.02 11.68 -2.82
C SER A 543 -31.12 10.60 -3.44
N THR A 544 -29.80 10.77 -3.39
CA THR A 544 -28.81 9.81 -3.90
C THR A 544 -28.81 8.52 -3.09
N PHE A 545 -29.17 8.60 -1.80
CA PHE A 545 -29.18 7.50 -0.85
C PHE A 545 -30.60 6.98 -0.57
N GLY A 546 -31.57 7.33 -1.42
CA GLY A 546 -32.98 6.94 -1.18
C GLY A 546 -33.65 7.68 -0.03
N GLY A 547 -33.30 8.95 0.17
CA GLY A 547 -33.90 9.83 1.17
C GLY A 547 -33.08 9.93 2.46
N GLU A 548 -33.67 10.57 3.47
CA GLU A 548 -32.98 10.79 4.74
C GLU A 548 -32.67 9.48 5.48
N VAL A 549 -33.48 8.43 5.29
CA VAL A 549 -33.22 7.12 5.91
C VAL A 549 -31.86 6.57 5.49
N GLY A 550 -31.63 6.40 4.19
CA GLY A 550 -30.33 5.90 3.70
C GLY A 550 -29.19 6.88 3.95
N PHE A 551 -29.44 8.18 3.89
CA PHE A 551 -28.39 9.17 4.19
C PHE A 551 -27.99 9.17 5.68
N ASN A 552 -28.93 8.88 6.59
CA ASN A 552 -28.65 8.75 8.03
C ASN A 552 -27.90 7.47 8.36
N ILE A 553 -28.08 6.37 7.59
CA ILE A 553 -27.22 5.18 7.69
C ILE A 553 -25.77 5.62 7.50
N VAL A 554 -25.48 6.31 6.40
CA VAL A 554 -24.14 6.84 6.11
C VAL A 554 -23.65 7.74 7.23
N LYS A 555 -24.42 8.74 7.67
CA LYS A 555 -23.95 9.72 8.66
C LYS A 555 -23.61 9.12 10.02
N THR A 556 -24.25 8.01 10.39
CA THR A 556 -24.18 7.43 11.75
C THR A 556 -23.34 6.15 11.83
N THR A 557 -22.94 5.59 10.70
CA THR A 557 -22.20 4.32 10.66
C THR A 557 -20.85 4.40 11.38
N THR A 558 -20.43 3.27 11.93
CA THR A 558 -19.12 3.03 12.58
C THR A 558 -18.72 1.59 12.32
N ILE A 559 -17.43 1.26 12.44
CA ILE A 559 -16.92 -0.11 12.30
C ILE A 559 -17.63 -1.05 13.28
N ARG A 560 -17.87 -0.61 14.52
CA ARG A 560 -18.59 -1.41 15.52
C ARG A 560 -20.04 -1.66 15.10
N GLN A 561 -20.75 -0.64 14.61
CA GLN A 561 -22.13 -0.83 14.15
C GLN A 561 -22.20 -1.75 12.93
N LEU A 562 -21.28 -1.59 11.98
CA LEU A 562 -21.18 -2.45 10.78
C LEU A 562 -21.06 -3.91 11.18
N PHE A 563 -20.12 -4.25 12.07
CA PHE A 563 -19.95 -5.64 12.51
C PHE A 563 -21.14 -6.12 13.33
N CYS A 564 -21.53 -5.38 14.36
CA CYS A 564 -22.52 -5.87 15.33
C CYS A 564 -23.95 -5.98 14.78
N ARG A 565 -24.30 -5.23 13.74
CA ARG A 565 -25.60 -5.39 13.06
C ARG A 565 -25.62 -6.58 12.08
N ASN A 566 -24.45 -7.10 11.73
CA ASN A 566 -24.26 -8.16 10.74
C ASN A 566 -23.68 -9.45 11.34
N MET A 567 -23.63 -9.55 12.67
CA MET A 567 -23.37 -10.76 13.45
C MET A 567 -24.60 -11.10 14.29
N GLU A 568 -24.65 -12.29 14.90
CA GLU A 568 -25.82 -12.71 15.66
C GLU A 568 -26.06 -11.82 16.90
N PRO A 569 -27.32 -11.62 17.32
CA PRO A 569 -27.66 -10.83 18.50
C PRO A 569 -26.96 -11.37 19.76
N GLY A 570 -26.22 -10.50 20.47
CA GLY A 570 -25.51 -10.84 21.70
C GLY A 570 -24.03 -11.20 21.53
N GLU A 571 -23.55 -11.39 20.30
CA GLU A 571 -22.16 -11.74 19.99
C GLU A 571 -21.26 -10.52 19.68
N CYS A 572 -21.69 -9.33 20.09
CA CYS A 572 -21.00 -8.06 19.80
C CYS A 572 -20.01 -7.70 20.91
N GLY A 573 -18.81 -8.31 20.86
CA GLY A 573 -17.68 -8.00 21.73
C GLY A 573 -16.96 -6.69 21.42
N HIS A 574 -15.65 -6.64 21.70
CA HIS A 574 -14.79 -5.51 21.32
C HIS A 574 -14.58 -5.47 19.81
N ILE A 575 -15.01 -4.38 19.16
CA ILE A 575 -14.78 -4.14 17.73
C ILE A 575 -14.23 -2.72 17.57
N GLY A 576 -13.01 -2.63 17.07
CA GLY A 576 -12.32 -1.39 16.76
C GLY A 576 -10.98 -1.70 16.11
N PHE A 577 -10.24 -0.67 15.72
CA PHE A 577 -8.92 -0.83 15.10
C PHE A 577 -7.75 -0.86 16.09
N HIS A 578 -8.06 -0.69 17.37
CA HIS A 578 -7.12 -0.78 18.46
C HIS A 578 -7.49 -1.92 19.41
N LEU A 579 -6.52 -2.42 20.17
CA LEU A 579 -6.73 -3.36 21.26
C LEU A 579 -7.64 -2.74 22.34
N PRO A 580 -8.37 -3.55 23.12
CA PRO A 580 -9.05 -3.12 24.34
C PRO A 580 -8.12 -2.31 25.28
N GLU A 581 -8.66 -1.29 25.96
CA GLU A 581 -7.86 -0.40 26.82
C GLU A 581 -7.03 -1.15 27.89
N GLU A 582 -7.60 -2.22 28.46
CA GLU A 582 -6.93 -3.08 29.45
C GLU A 582 -5.63 -3.69 28.91
N GLN A 583 -5.60 -4.03 27.61
CA GLN A 583 -4.47 -4.65 26.93
C GLN A 583 -3.45 -3.63 26.38
N GLN A 584 -3.82 -2.36 26.20
CA GLN A 584 -2.92 -1.31 25.74
C GLN A 584 -1.85 -0.92 26.78
N SER A 585 -2.14 -1.07 28.07
CA SER A 585 -1.19 -0.75 29.14
C SER A 585 0.01 -1.72 29.21
N VAL A 586 -0.20 -2.98 28.81
CA VAL A 586 0.80 -4.05 28.83
C VAL A 586 1.74 -3.96 27.63
N SER A 587 1.24 -3.56 26.45
CA SER A 587 2.06 -3.42 25.24
C SER A 587 3.05 -2.24 25.31
N VAL A 588 2.67 -1.14 25.97
CA VAL A 588 3.54 0.04 26.19
C VAL A 588 4.64 -0.23 27.22
N ALA A 589 4.41 -1.12 28.19
CA ALA A 589 5.41 -1.51 29.18
C ALA A 589 6.51 -2.40 28.56
N SER A 590 6.15 -3.26 27.61
CA SER A 590 7.10 -4.11 26.87
C SER A 590 8.02 -3.30 25.94
N SER A 591 7.51 -2.23 25.30
CA SER A 591 8.29 -1.41 24.36
C SER A 591 9.24 -0.40 25.01
N LYS A 592 9.05 -0.06 26.30
CA LYS A 592 9.93 0.86 27.05
C LYS A 592 11.07 0.18 27.80
N GLY A 593 11.10 -1.15 27.85
CA GLY A 593 12.11 -1.93 28.56
C GLY A 593 13.35 -2.26 27.73
N ASN A 594 14.02 -1.28 27.13
CA ASN A 594 15.36 -1.52 26.56
C ASN A 594 16.24 -0.26 26.46
N ALA A 595 16.19 0.58 27.50
CA ALA A 595 17.20 1.61 27.73
C ALA A 595 17.70 1.53 29.17
N ASN A 596 18.90 0.94 29.30
CA ASN A 596 19.81 0.93 30.45
C ASN A 596 19.63 -0.14 31.55
N HIS A 597 20.74 -0.85 31.77
CA HIS A 597 21.11 -1.77 32.85
C HIS A 597 20.46 -3.17 32.92
N VAL A 598 21.18 -4.15 32.40
CA VAL A 598 21.06 -5.58 32.77
C VAL A 598 22.08 -5.88 33.88
N PRO A 599 21.68 -6.36 35.07
CA PRO A 599 22.61 -7.01 36.00
C PRO A 599 22.88 -8.44 35.53
N LEU A 600 24.15 -8.82 35.52
CA LEU A 600 24.61 -10.19 35.26
C LEU A 600 24.01 -11.15 36.30
N LEU A 601 23.29 -12.18 35.83
CA LEU A 601 22.93 -13.36 36.62
C LEU A 601 23.62 -14.59 36.02
N GLU A 602 24.30 -15.33 36.90
CA GLU A 602 25.16 -16.48 36.64
C GLU A 602 24.42 -17.70 36.06
N PRO A 603 25.10 -18.57 35.29
CA PRO A 603 24.49 -19.77 34.74
C PRO A 603 24.48 -20.92 35.75
N SER A 604 23.33 -21.58 35.91
CA SER A 604 23.19 -22.87 36.61
C SER A 604 23.09 -24.05 35.63
N PRO A 605 23.40 -25.28 36.07
CA PRO A 605 24.29 -26.17 35.32
C PRO A 605 23.59 -27.22 34.44
N VAL A 606 24.32 -27.64 33.41
CA VAL A 606 23.99 -28.71 32.47
C VAL A 606 24.11 -30.08 33.14
N ALA A 607 23.08 -30.91 33.02
CA ALA A 607 23.12 -32.31 33.44
C ALA A 607 23.73 -33.20 32.34
N HIS A 608 24.79 -33.92 32.71
CA HIS A 608 25.41 -34.99 31.94
C HIS A 608 24.52 -36.24 31.91
N TYR A 609 24.37 -36.88 30.75
CA TYR A 609 24.23 -38.33 30.67
C TYR A 609 25.12 -38.91 29.59
N ALA A 610 25.84 -39.95 30.00
CA ALA A 610 26.93 -40.59 29.31
C ALA A 610 26.48 -41.63 28.28
N THR A 611 27.39 -41.84 27.33
CA THR A 611 27.45 -42.82 26.25
C THR A 611 27.43 -44.28 26.70
N HIS A 612 26.77 -45.16 25.92
CA HIS A 612 27.22 -46.54 25.72
C HIS A 612 27.15 -46.93 24.24
N ALA A 613 28.08 -47.80 23.86
CA ALA A 613 28.59 -48.06 22.52
C ALA A 613 28.07 -49.37 21.88
N GLY A 614 28.25 -49.47 20.56
CA GLY A 614 28.23 -50.71 19.75
C GLY A 614 26.85 -51.07 19.20
N SER A 615 26.68 -51.53 17.96
CA SER A 615 27.58 -51.88 16.86
C SER A 615 26.74 -52.02 15.57
N ASP A 616 27.43 -52.07 14.43
CA ASP A 616 27.06 -52.80 13.20
C ASP A 616 26.36 -52.12 12.01
N HIS A 617 27.20 -52.02 10.94
CA HIS A 617 26.97 -52.24 9.51
C HIS A 617 26.15 -51.19 8.71
N SER A 618 26.52 -50.75 7.50
CA SER A 618 27.72 -50.80 6.66
C SER A 618 27.36 -50.10 5.33
N PHE A 619 28.28 -49.29 4.75
CA PHE A 619 28.52 -49.03 3.30
C PHE A 619 27.35 -48.44 2.45
N SER A 620 27.53 -47.57 1.45
CA SER A 620 28.70 -46.90 0.86
C SER A 620 28.24 -45.75 -0.06
N SER A 621 29.12 -44.76 -0.18
CA SER A 621 29.16 -43.72 -1.20
C SER A 621 29.31 -44.25 -2.64
N LYS A 622 28.74 -43.54 -3.62
CA LYS A 622 29.33 -43.46 -4.97
C LYS A 622 29.30 -42.03 -5.51
N THR A 623 30.51 -41.50 -5.68
CA THR A 623 30.92 -40.38 -6.54
C THR A 623 30.88 -40.76 -8.02
N PHE A 624 30.60 -39.79 -8.90
CA PHE A 624 31.09 -39.79 -10.29
C PHE A 624 31.30 -38.35 -10.78
N SER A 625 32.47 -38.10 -11.36
CA SER A 625 32.85 -36.87 -12.07
C SER A 625 33.08 -37.20 -13.58
N PRO A 626 33.42 -36.24 -14.47
CA PRO A 626 32.68 -35.95 -15.71
C PRO A 626 33.44 -36.38 -16.99
N PRO A 627 32.96 -35.98 -18.19
CA PRO A 627 33.88 -35.73 -19.29
C PRO A 627 33.74 -34.33 -19.91
N ALA A 628 34.87 -33.84 -20.44
CA ALA A 628 35.02 -32.60 -21.19
C ALA A 628 35.14 -32.90 -22.70
N ALA A 629 34.61 -32.01 -23.54
CA ALA A 629 35.15 -31.63 -24.86
C ALA A 629 34.35 -30.42 -25.39
N GLY A 630 35.04 -29.38 -25.88
CA GLY A 630 34.44 -28.14 -26.37
C GLY A 630 34.52 -27.96 -27.88
N MET A 631 33.73 -27.01 -28.42
CA MET A 631 34.15 -26.00 -29.41
C MET A 631 33.01 -25.00 -29.72
N THR A 632 33.30 -23.72 -29.47
CA THR A 632 32.92 -22.48 -30.20
C THR A 632 31.52 -22.30 -30.83
N SER A 633 30.75 -21.31 -30.33
CA SER A 633 30.08 -20.27 -31.13
C SER A 633 29.36 -19.25 -30.22
N THR A 634 29.48 -17.97 -30.57
CA THR A 634 28.84 -16.79 -29.98
C THR A 634 27.30 -16.82 -30.06
N HIS A 635 26.61 -16.43 -28.98
CA HIS A 635 25.46 -15.49 -28.95
C HIS A 635 24.86 -15.38 -27.54
N TYR A 636 24.47 -14.15 -27.18
CA TYR A 636 23.76 -13.79 -25.95
C TYR A 636 22.51 -14.68 -25.75
N ALA A 637 22.40 -15.33 -24.59
CA ALA A 637 21.21 -16.07 -24.18
C ALA A 637 20.55 -15.40 -22.98
N THR A 638 19.46 -14.67 -23.24
CA THR A 638 18.42 -14.33 -22.28
C THR A 638 17.72 -15.61 -21.82
N ASN A 639 17.78 -15.93 -20.53
CA ASN A 639 17.01 -17.05 -19.96
C ASN A 639 15.54 -16.61 -19.76
N TYR A 640 14.70 -16.87 -20.76
CA TYR A 640 13.25 -16.95 -20.58
C TYR A 640 12.87 -18.37 -20.15
N ARG A 641 12.04 -18.49 -19.10
CA ARG A 641 11.37 -19.74 -18.70
C ARG A 641 10.40 -20.18 -19.81
N PRO A 642 10.23 -21.48 -20.11
CA PRO A 642 9.22 -21.92 -21.05
C PRO A 642 7.82 -21.70 -20.46
N LEU A 643 6.96 -21.03 -21.23
CA LEU A 643 5.55 -20.77 -20.92
C LEU A 643 4.79 -22.10 -20.79
N THR A 644 3.96 -22.23 -19.75
CA THR A 644 3.02 -23.34 -19.60
C THR A 644 1.62 -22.91 -20.06
N VAL A 645 0.72 -23.86 -20.24
CA VAL A 645 -0.64 -23.67 -20.84
C VAL A 645 -1.54 -22.66 -20.09
N ASP A 646 -1.08 -22.11 -18.97
CA ASP A 646 -1.75 -21.05 -18.19
C ASP A 646 -1.52 -19.62 -18.77
N ASP A 647 -0.76 -19.46 -19.85
CA ASP A 647 -0.45 -18.15 -20.47
C ASP A 647 -1.28 -17.81 -21.73
N LEU A 648 -2.41 -18.48 -21.98
CA LEU A 648 -3.24 -18.25 -23.18
C LEU A 648 -4.72 -18.01 -22.83
N ASP A 649 -5.08 -16.73 -22.71
CA ASP A 649 -6.45 -16.26 -22.89
C ASP A 649 -6.87 -16.42 -24.38
N PHE A 650 -8.17 -16.65 -24.61
CA PHE A 650 -8.91 -16.68 -25.89
C PHE A 650 -9.04 -18.03 -26.65
N VAL A 651 -9.95 -18.90 -26.20
CA VAL A 651 -10.53 -19.97 -27.05
C VAL A 651 -12.02 -20.18 -26.73
N ASP A 652 -12.88 -20.17 -27.76
CA ASP A 652 -14.29 -20.57 -27.70
C ASP A 652 -14.43 -21.87 -28.52
N CYS A 653 -14.70 -23.01 -27.86
CA CYS A 653 -14.87 -24.31 -28.54
C CYS A 653 -16.34 -24.74 -28.42
N GLN A 654 -17.06 -24.83 -29.54
CA GLN A 654 -18.40 -25.44 -29.57
C GLN A 654 -18.30 -26.96 -29.76
N GLN A 655 -19.02 -27.72 -28.94
CA GLN A 655 -19.16 -29.17 -29.09
C GLN A 655 -20.19 -29.51 -30.17
N SER A 656 -19.80 -30.34 -31.15
CA SER A 656 -20.71 -30.99 -32.08
C SER A 656 -21.03 -32.42 -31.61
N ALA A 657 -22.27 -32.86 -31.80
CA ALA A 657 -22.85 -34.09 -31.26
C ALA A 657 -22.37 -35.42 -31.90
N SER A 658 -21.24 -35.43 -32.63
CA SER A 658 -20.63 -36.66 -33.15
C SER A 658 -19.17 -36.73 -32.73
N HIS A 659 -18.84 -37.69 -31.88
CA HIS A 659 -17.53 -37.90 -31.27
C HIS A 659 -16.43 -38.29 -32.26
N THR A 660 -15.94 -37.35 -33.07
CA THR A 660 -14.63 -37.41 -33.74
C THR A 660 -14.29 -36.03 -34.34
N ASN A 661 -13.40 -35.29 -33.67
CA ASN A 661 -12.78 -33.99 -34.01
C ASN A 661 -13.43 -32.72 -33.41
N ASN A 662 -12.76 -32.16 -32.40
CA ASN A 662 -12.96 -30.78 -31.94
C ASN A 662 -12.01 -29.86 -32.73
N TYR A 663 -12.54 -28.82 -33.38
CA TYR A 663 -11.74 -27.75 -33.97
C TYR A 663 -11.89 -26.48 -33.11
N CYS A 664 -10.78 -25.91 -32.64
CA CYS A 664 -10.77 -24.62 -31.95
C CYS A 664 -10.07 -23.59 -32.86
N ARG A 665 -10.66 -22.41 -33.03
CA ARG A 665 -10.18 -21.36 -33.95
C ARG A 665 -9.87 -20.08 -33.17
N LEU A 666 -8.71 -19.48 -33.42
CA LEU A 666 -8.31 -18.18 -32.86
C LEU A 666 -9.18 -17.05 -33.44
N ARG A 667 -9.60 -16.08 -32.61
CA ARG A 667 -10.20 -14.82 -33.09
C ARG A 667 -9.08 -13.94 -33.67
N GLU A 668 -9.17 -13.62 -34.95
CA GLU A 668 -8.34 -12.56 -35.55
C GLU A 668 -8.71 -11.22 -34.90
N ALA A 669 -7.72 -10.53 -34.35
CA ALA A 669 -7.85 -9.14 -33.94
C ALA A 669 -7.85 -8.26 -35.20
N HIS A 670 -8.95 -7.56 -35.46
CA HIS A 670 -8.94 -6.47 -36.43
C HIS A 670 -8.08 -5.31 -35.88
N PRO A 671 -7.21 -4.70 -36.71
CA PRO A 671 -6.38 -3.58 -36.26
C PRO A 671 -7.21 -2.29 -36.25
N LEU A 672 -7.23 -1.59 -35.13
CA LEU A 672 -7.29 -0.13 -35.02
C LEU A 672 -6.68 0.31 -33.68
#